data_AF-A0AAP3BC43-F1
#
_entry.id   AF-A0AAP3BC43-F1
#
_cell.length_a   1.000
_cell.length_b   1.000
_cell.length_c   1.000
_cell.angle_alpha   90.00
_cell.angle_beta   90.00
_cell.angle_gamma   90.00
#
_symmetry.space_group_name_H-M   'P 1'
#
loop_
_entity.id
_entity.type
_entity.pdbx_description
1 polymer ?
#
loop_
_entity_poly.entity_id
_entity_poly.type
_entity_poly.pdbx_seq_one_letter_code
_entity_poly.pdbx_strand_id
1 'polypeptide(L)'
;MKLYIPTTSLNFNNILSTESISPKGFYASRGFGYSRWFSIPENNLDGAILLYESPAVLVRPKSDLEDHPLLIEIETDEDFPVVKEGIRYSKHSIYLNPWNTRFIFQSEKDKTVAYSLSDSSLETKMLRLYNSKVIVSPVQGSFPTLEGVSIDFAMEDSCVEQDRQINKIKGLLYGYYIGACLSSSKDDVDQLNILKEIQNIFAAVVSSVEKIPSNIQMERLEHLFTYYVKKEPLYQELLVEIGSVEKINHVLAILQKYGIKVTMFDWRKIIRDLQYDSDGPSYAISWVKSEISNLRKKMASYNILLSPDAEEIITSNGKISKVSSIVNNEENQLYISWVNNVLINFNGKVSSASAELADAITKSAIDTLGDKWANSSIRTFLNQLRRHVRGEEFTQPWDNGVLSSIAAVISKGDDWESLLSFMQSKRMTDYRIAFSFYGMLNGFANLTRDFTDILLNQKSIYVAEIYREFYGQLHGITIDINKMSNIEVPKVKHEEFIKKHHEKLVSTPKEYDGDNVLREQQCKEIWEFFNNSPAVPKSGNKKEKLKEGLHLCLKRYAGEICLSQFIMDLNDFDEYGWKKSNKPWKSMQERFCPDFKDKVGGKKKNKIIKSPSPSLFDIAKDKDRNATSADKDIIASIENSPNDGTVIKRTILHDEDLDIFISKLDYLSDYQKRQIAFAVKRVIIQHSHDGRQSLETSYEDIISHIKRYCLAKSKKTGTYFCLRGDNLEDVEAVNKVCEELMKRYANK
;
A
#
# COMPACT_ATOMS: atom_id res chain seq x y z
N MET A 1 -32.57 -2.26 0.15
CA MET A 1 -33.17 -0.91 0.28
C MET A 1 -32.09 0.16 0.45
N LYS A 2 -32.40 1.45 0.26
CA LYS A 2 -31.48 2.57 0.51
C LYS A 2 -31.92 3.38 1.72
N LEU A 3 -30.98 3.69 2.61
CA LEU A 3 -31.22 4.45 3.83
C LEU A 3 -30.13 5.52 4.01
N TYR A 4 -30.50 6.61 4.69
CA TYR A 4 -29.66 7.80 4.85
C TYR A 4 -29.44 8.12 6.33
N ILE A 5 -28.18 8.32 6.72
CA ILE A 5 -27.75 8.57 8.10
C ILE A 5 -27.11 9.96 8.16
N PRO A 6 -27.79 10.97 8.72
CA PRO A 6 -27.20 12.30 8.86
C PRO A 6 -26.16 12.31 9.98
N THR A 7 -25.05 13.02 9.75
CA THR A 7 -23.94 13.21 10.69
C THR A 7 -23.14 14.48 10.34
N THR A 8 -21.97 14.68 10.94
CA THR A 8 -21.06 15.80 10.66
C THR A 8 -19.70 15.32 10.14
N SER A 9 -19.01 16.15 9.36
CA SER A 9 -17.60 15.98 8.98
C SER A 9 -16.69 15.66 10.18
N LEU A 10 -17.00 16.16 11.38
CA LEU A 10 -16.22 15.92 12.59
C LEU A 10 -16.20 14.43 13.01
N ASN A 11 -17.19 13.64 12.57
CA ASN A 11 -17.26 12.20 12.80
C ASN A 11 -16.56 11.38 11.70
N PHE A 12 -16.19 12.00 10.57
CA PHE A 12 -15.74 11.29 9.36
C PHE A 12 -14.48 10.43 9.60
N ASN A 13 -13.50 10.94 10.35
CA ASN A 13 -12.30 10.19 10.75
C ASN A 13 -12.63 8.96 11.62
N ASN A 14 -13.55 9.11 12.57
CA ASN A 14 -13.98 8.03 13.47
C ASN A 14 -14.72 6.91 12.73
N ILE A 15 -15.58 7.29 11.79
CA ILE A 15 -16.30 6.36 10.92
C ILE A 15 -15.30 5.60 10.05
N LEU A 16 -14.33 6.28 9.42
CA LEU A 16 -13.32 5.64 8.56
C LEU A 16 -12.16 4.96 9.30
N SER A 17 -12.04 5.11 10.62
CA SER A 17 -11.07 4.36 11.45
C SER A 17 -11.61 3.01 11.92
N THR A 18 -12.93 2.92 12.12
CA THR A 18 -13.64 1.70 12.55
C THR A 18 -14.36 0.97 11.40
N GLU A 19 -14.74 1.73 10.37
CA GLU A 19 -15.65 1.32 9.30
C GLU A 19 -17.08 1.04 9.80
N SER A 20 -17.53 1.81 10.79
CA SER A 20 -18.81 1.62 11.43
C SER A 20 -19.42 2.94 11.91
N ILE A 21 -20.74 2.94 12.05
CA ILE A 21 -21.48 3.96 12.80
C ILE A 21 -22.18 3.22 13.94
N SER A 22 -22.00 3.67 15.17
CA SER A 22 -22.63 3.11 16.36
C SER A 22 -23.67 4.09 16.93
N PRO A 23 -24.60 3.66 17.78
CA PRO A 23 -25.34 4.57 18.63
C PRO A 23 -24.41 5.50 19.42
N LYS A 24 -24.82 6.74 19.65
CA LYS A 24 -23.95 7.80 20.23
C LYS A 24 -23.31 7.39 21.57
N GLY A 25 -24.04 6.69 22.43
CA GLY A 25 -23.56 6.24 23.74
C GLY A 25 -22.52 5.13 23.67
N PHE A 26 -22.45 4.38 22.56
CA PHE A 26 -21.47 3.30 22.38
C PHE A 26 -20.05 3.87 22.33
N TYR A 27 -19.83 5.06 21.76
CA TYR A 27 -18.49 5.64 21.65
C TYR A 27 -17.82 5.86 23.02
N ALA A 28 -18.59 6.27 24.04
CA ALA A 28 -18.07 6.40 25.40
C ALA A 28 -17.82 5.03 26.06
N SER A 29 -18.61 4.01 25.73
CA SER A 29 -18.63 2.72 26.44
C SER A 29 -17.75 1.64 25.80
N ARG A 30 -17.58 1.65 24.47
CA ARG A 30 -16.96 0.54 23.72
C ARG A 30 -15.46 0.36 24.00
N GLY A 31 -14.75 1.42 24.41
CA GLY A 31 -13.35 1.34 24.85
C GLY A 31 -12.31 1.21 23.73
N PHE A 32 -12.67 1.54 22.48
CA PHE A 32 -11.74 1.55 21.34
C PHE A 32 -12.07 2.67 20.33
N GLY A 33 -11.07 3.06 19.54
CA GLY A 33 -11.16 4.19 18.62
C GLY A 33 -11.46 5.50 19.35
N TYR A 34 -12.12 6.43 18.65
CA TYR A 34 -12.54 7.69 19.24
C TYR A 34 -13.64 7.46 20.28
N SER A 35 -13.48 8.04 21.47
CA SER A 35 -14.46 8.04 22.56
C SER A 35 -15.52 9.12 22.44
N ARG A 36 -15.30 10.13 21.58
CA ARG A 36 -16.22 11.25 21.33
C ARG A 36 -16.98 11.04 20.03
N TRP A 37 -18.29 11.27 20.08
CA TRP A 37 -19.16 11.43 18.93
C TRP A 37 -19.74 12.85 18.90
N PHE A 38 -19.62 13.54 17.76
CA PHE A 38 -20.23 14.85 17.58
C PHE A 38 -21.69 14.67 17.20
N SER A 39 -22.58 15.03 18.12
CA SER A 39 -24.02 14.79 17.98
C SER A 39 -24.69 15.86 17.13
N ILE A 40 -25.73 15.48 16.39
CA ILE A 40 -26.56 16.39 15.60
C ILE A 40 -28.04 16.21 16.00
N PRO A 41 -28.91 17.24 15.90
CA PRO A 41 -30.32 17.12 16.27
C PRO A 41 -31.06 15.93 15.61
N GLU A 42 -30.71 15.64 14.37
CA GLU A 42 -31.29 14.58 13.53
C GLU A 42 -30.81 13.17 13.91
N ASN A 43 -29.80 13.04 14.79
CA ASN A 43 -29.24 11.75 15.22
C ASN A 43 -28.49 11.90 16.56
N ASN A 44 -29.26 12.08 17.66
CA ASN A 44 -28.74 12.35 19.01
C ASN A 44 -29.08 11.24 20.04
N LEU A 45 -29.59 10.09 19.61
CA LEU A 45 -30.03 9.01 20.48
C LEU A 45 -28.83 8.20 21.00
N ASP A 46 -28.79 7.92 22.31
CA ASP A 46 -27.63 7.24 22.91
C ASP A 46 -27.61 5.73 22.62
N GLY A 47 -28.77 5.07 22.59
CA GLY A 47 -28.91 3.63 22.28
C GLY A 47 -29.52 3.30 20.91
N ALA A 48 -29.66 4.27 19.99
CA ALA A 48 -30.04 3.98 18.61
C ALA A 48 -29.39 4.91 17.56
N ILE A 49 -29.38 4.47 16.31
CA ILE A 49 -29.04 5.25 15.11
C ILE A 49 -30.33 5.45 14.32
N LEU A 50 -30.66 6.68 13.96
CA LEU A 50 -31.79 7.00 13.08
C LEU A 50 -31.41 6.87 11.61
N LEU A 51 -32.29 6.22 10.84
CA LEU A 51 -32.12 5.87 9.43
C LEU A 51 -33.31 6.41 8.64
N TYR A 52 -33.06 7.24 7.63
CA TYR A 52 -34.11 7.91 6.86
C TYR A 52 -34.27 7.26 5.48
N GLU A 53 -35.51 7.08 5.02
CA GLU A 53 -35.81 6.46 3.71
C GLU A 53 -35.66 7.46 2.53
N SER A 54 -35.37 8.73 2.81
CA SER A 54 -35.07 9.76 1.81
C SER A 54 -33.95 10.69 2.28
N PRO A 55 -33.10 11.19 1.37
CA PRO A 55 -32.06 12.14 1.72
C PRO A 55 -32.67 13.53 1.93
N ALA A 56 -32.18 14.29 2.90
CA ALA A 56 -32.64 15.65 3.17
C ALA A 56 -31.48 16.61 3.47
N VAL A 57 -31.76 17.91 3.36
CA VAL A 57 -30.77 18.96 3.65
C VAL A 57 -30.51 19.01 5.15
N LEU A 58 -29.24 18.90 5.52
CA LEU A 58 -28.73 19.05 6.87
C LEU A 58 -28.04 20.41 7.01
N VAL A 59 -28.39 21.19 8.04
CA VAL A 59 -27.76 22.50 8.29
C VAL A 59 -26.88 22.41 9.53
N ARG A 60 -25.66 22.95 9.47
CA ARG A 60 -24.76 23.06 10.63
C ARG A 60 -24.73 24.51 11.14
N PRO A 61 -24.67 24.73 12.46
CA PRO A 61 -24.44 26.06 13.02
C PRO A 61 -23.03 26.55 12.66
N LYS A 62 -22.84 27.86 12.57
CA LYS A 62 -21.48 28.43 12.46
C LYS A 62 -20.68 28.03 13.71
N SER A 63 -19.48 27.50 13.48
CA SER A 63 -18.56 27.03 14.51
C SER A 63 -17.14 27.47 14.17
N ASP A 64 -16.28 27.58 15.18
CA ASP A 64 -14.83 27.75 14.99
C ASP A 64 -14.15 26.43 14.57
N LEU A 65 -14.89 25.32 14.62
CA LEU A 65 -14.50 24.01 14.09
C LEU A 65 -15.02 23.83 12.66
N GLU A 66 -14.30 23.03 11.86
CA GLU A 66 -14.69 22.61 10.51
C GLU A 66 -15.87 21.58 10.53
N ASP A 67 -17.00 22.00 11.11
CA ASP A 67 -18.25 21.25 11.27
C ASP A 67 -19.17 21.45 10.06
N HIS A 68 -19.13 20.49 9.15
CA HIS A 68 -19.83 20.53 7.86
C HIS A 68 -20.89 19.42 7.77
N PRO A 69 -21.99 19.65 7.01
CA PRO A 69 -23.01 18.62 6.84
C PRO A 69 -22.46 17.39 6.10
N LEU A 70 -22.68 16.20 6.67
CA LEU A 70 -22.34 14.93 6.03
C LEU A 70 -23.54 13.98 6.10
N LEU A 71 -23.94 13.43 4.94
CA LEU A 71 -24.97 12.40 4.86
C LEU A 71 -24.34 11.10 4.40
N ILE A 72 -24.67 9.98 5.05
CA ILE A 72 -24.16 8.66 4.68
C ILE A 72 -25.32 7.86 4.11
N GLU A 73 -25.23 7.51 2.83
CA GLU A 73 -26.15 6.55 2.21
C GLU A 73 -25.60 5.14 2.41
N ILE A 74 -26.47 4.22 2.84
CA ILE A 74 -26.21 2.78 2.85
C ILE A 74 -27.24 2.06 1.97
N GLU A 75 -26.79 1.06 1.22
CA GLU A 75 -27.62 0.09 0.53
C GLU A 75 -27.53 -1.26 1.25
N THR A 76 -28.66 -1.75 1.75
CA THR A 76 -28.70 -2.90 2.67
C THR A 76 -30.00 -3.68 2.50
N ASP A 77 -29.94 -5.00 2.69
CA ASP A 77 -31.11 -5.89 2.68
C ASP A 77 -31.64 -6.17 4.10
N GLU A 78 -31.03 -5.55 5.11
CA GLU A 78 -31.45 -5.61 6.51
C GLU A 78 -32.76 -4.83 6.75
N ASP A 79 -33.77 -5.50 7.32
CA ASP A 79 -35.08 -4.90 7.62
C ASP A 79 -35.08 -4.22 9.00
N PHE A 80 -34.61 -2.98 9.03
CA PHE A 80 -34.59 -2.17 10.24
C PHE A 80 -36.00 -1.81 10.73
N PRO A 81 -36.31 -1.95 12.03
CA PRO A 81 -37.61 -1.57 12.57
C PRO A 81 -38.02 -0.12 12.25
N VAL A 82 -39.29 0.06 11.88
CA VAL A 82 -39.87 1.36 11.54
C VAL A 82 -40.23 2.13 12.81
N VAL A 83 -39.75 3.37 12.92
CA VAL A 83 -40.13 4.35 13.96
C VAL A 83 -41.43 5.05 13.59
N LYS A 84 -41.49 5.49 12.33
CA LYS A 84 -42.52 6.33 11.71
C LYS A 84 -42.35 6.20 10.20
N GLU A 85 -43.37 6.54 9.42
CA GLU A 85 -43.23 6.61 7.96
C GLU A 85 -42.01 7.45 7.55
N GLY A 86 -41.12 6.89 6.72
CA GLY A 86 -39.85 7.50 6.33
C GLY A 86 -38.69 7.42 7.32
N ILE A 87 -38.88 6.85 8.53
CA ILE A 87 -37.84 6.72 9.57
C ILE A 87 -37.79 5.28 10.12
N ARG A 88 -36.58 4.70 10.08
CA ARG A 88 -36.21 3.43 10.73
C ARG A 88 -35.12 3.66 11.77
N TYR A 89 -34.82 2.65 12.58
CA TYR A 89 -33.72 2.72 13.56
C TYR A 89 -32.93 1.42 13.65
N SER A 90 -31.66 1.55 14.05
CA SER A 90 -30.82 0.43 14.50
C SER A 90 -30.45 0.63 15.97
N LYS A 91 -30.45 -0.45 16.77
CA LYS A 91 -29.89 -0.46 18.14
C LYS A 91 -28.42 -0.90 18.20
N HIS A 92 -27.86 -1.41 17.12
CA HIS A 92 -26.48 -1.88 17.04
C HIS A 92 -25.66 -1.06 16.04
N SER A 93 -24.33 -1.25 16.07
CA SER A 93 -23.44 -0.72 15.04
C SER A 93 -23.87 -1.16 13.64
N ILE A 94 -23.79 -0.23 12.69
CA ILE A 94 -23.95 -0.46 11.25
C ILE A 94 -22.55 -0.51 10.65
N TYR A 95 -22.18 -1.65 10.08
CA TYR A 95 -20.87 -1.89 9.49
C TYR A 95 -20.86 -1.54 8.01
N LEU A 96 -20.11 -0.51 7.65
CA LEU A 96 -20.04 0.02 6.30
C LEU A 96 -19.16 -0.87 5.42
N ASN A 97 -19.41 -0.87 4.10
CA ASN A 97 -18.44 -1.37 3.14
C ASN A 97 -18.34 -0.46 1.90
N PRO A 98 -17.20 -0.45 1.19
CA PRO A 98 -17.01 0.43 0.03
C PRO A 98 -18.03 0.23 -1.09
N TRP A 99 -18.63 -0.96 -1.24
CA TRP A 99 -19.54 -1.22 -2.35
C TRP A 99 -20.90 -0.57 -2.13
N ASN A 100 -21.47 -0.72 -0.94
CA ASN A 100 -22.85 -0.32 -0.65
C ASN A 100 -23.01 1.05 0.03
N THR A 101 -21.91 1.70 0.42
CA THR A 101 -21.93 2.95 1.19
C THR A 101 -21.48 4.14 0.34
N ARG A 102 -22.12 5.30 0.49
CA ARG A 102 -21.68 6.59 -0.10
C ARG A 102 -21.66 7.69 0.96
N PHE A 103 -20.59 8.49 0.97
CA PHE A 103 -20.46 9.69 1.79
C PHE A 103 -20.82 10.90 0.94
N ILE A 104 -21.87 11.62 1.31
CA ILE A 104 -22.47 12.70 0.53
C ILE A 104 -22.26 14.02 1.27
N PHE A 105 -21.42 14.88 0.70
CA PHE A 105 -21.25 16.27 1.11
C PHE A 105 -22.19 17.19 0.31
N GLN A 106 -22.55 18.33 0.89
CA GLN A 106 -23.37 19.33 0.22
C GLN A 106 -22.55 20.30 -0.66
N SER A 107 -21.26 20.47 -0.38
CA SER A 107 -20.35 21.26 -1.23
C SER A 107 -18.98 20.59 -1.41
N GLU A 108 -18.30 20.93 -2.51
CA GLU A 108 -16.95 20.42 -2.81
C GLU A 108 -15.89 21.03 -1.88
N LYS A 109 -16.15 22.21 -1.30
CA LYS A 109 -15.29 22.83 -0.28
C LYS A 109 -15.26 21.96 0.98
N ASP A 110 -16.45 21.63 1.51
CA ASP A 110 -16.61 20.87 2.75
C ASP A 110 -15.98 19.47 2.62
N LYS A 111 -16.24 18.81 1.48
CA LYS A 111 -15.61 17.56 1.09
C LYS A 111 -14.09 17.67 1.08
N THR A 112 -13.53 18.70 0.45
CA THR A 112 -12.08 18.90 0.33
C THR A 112 -11.43 19.11 1.69
N VAL A 113 -12.05 19.91 2.57
CA VAL A 113 -11.56 20.15 3.94
C VAL A 113 -11.60 18.84 4.74
N ALA A 114 -12.74 18.16 4.79
CA ALA A 114 -12.89 16.90 5.51
C ALA A 114 -11.90 15.83 5.02
N TYR A 115 -11.75 15.68 3.70
CA TYR A 115 -10.80 14.73 3.10
C TYR A 115 -9.35 15.06 3.47
N SER A 116 -8.94 16.33 3.41
CA SER A 116 -7.58 16.77 3.75
C SER A 116 -7.23 16.47 5.21
N LEU A 117 -8.16 16.77 6.13
CA LEU A 117 -8.02 16.44 7.55
C LEU A 117 -7.93 14.92 7.76
N SER A 118 -8.75 14.13 7.05
CA SER A 118 -8.70 12.67 7.09
C SER A 118 -7.40 12.07 6.58
N ASP A 119 -6.87 12.54 5.46
CA ASP A 119 -5.64 11.99 4.85
C ASP A 119 -4.38 12.24 5.71
N SER A 120 -4.43 13.26 6.57
CA SER A 120 -3.37 13.52 7.56
C SER A 120 -3.38 12.57 8.78
N SER A 121 -4.51 11.91 9.06
CA SER A 121 -4.70 11.09 10.26
C SER A 121 -4.10 9.68 10.13
N LEU A 122 -3.33 9.26 11.13
CA LEU A 122 -2.81 7.90 11.26
C LEU A 122 -3.87 6.86 11.62
N GLU A 123 -5.06 7.28 12.05
CA GLU A 123 -6.15 6.38 12.44
C GLU A 123 -7.15 6.16 11.29
N THR A 124 -7.22 7.07 10.31
CA THR A 124 -8.19 7.05 9.21
C THR A 124 -7.72 6.15 8.06
N LYS A 125 -7.58 4.85 8.34
CA LYS A 125 -6.97 3.87 7.44
C LYS A 125 -7.82 3.47 6.23
N MET A 126 -9.14 3.62 6.27
CA MET A 126 -10.04 3.16 5.20
C MET A 126 -10.31 4.21 4.11
N LEU A 127 -9.90 5.47 4.27
CA LEU A 127 -10.21 6.58 3.34
C LEU A 127 -9.93 6.24 1.87
N ARG A 128 -8.80 5.57 1.59
CA ARG A 128 -8.41 5.16 0.23
C ARG A 128 -9.45 4.25 -0.43
N LEU A 129 -10.07 3.33 0.31
CA LEU A 129 -11.06 2.38 -0.23
C LEU A 129 -12.38 3.08 -0.59
N TYR A 130 -12.74 4.13 0.16
CA TYR A 130 -13.96 4.91 -0.02
C TYR A 130 -13.80 6.13 -0.94
N ASN A 131 -12.61 6.41 -1.47
CA ASN A 131 -12.34 7.66 -2.22
C ASN A 131 -13.32 7.91 -3.38
N SER A 132 -13.70 6.88 -4.15
CA SER A 132 -14.70 6.98 -5.24
C SER A 132 -16.16 7.07 -4.76
N LYS A 133 -16.39 6.91 -3.46
CA LYS A 133 -17.70 6.91 -2.78
C LYS A 133 -17.92 8.17 -1.94
N VAL A 134 -16.90 9.03 -1.83
CA VAL A 134 -16.99 10.37 -1.26
C VAL A 134 -17.38 11.35 -2.37
N ILE A 135 -18.65 11.73 -2.40
CA ILE A 135 -19.25 12.53 -3.46
C ILE A 135 -19.86 13.83 -2.95
N VAL A 136 -20.09 14.76 -3.86
CA VAL A 136 -21.00 15.90 -3.65
C VAL A 136 -22.26 15.64 -4.43
N SER A 137 -23.42 15.84 -3.81
CA SER A 137 -24.72 15.75 -4.48
C SER A 137 -25.62 16.86 -3.96
N PRO A 138 -26.38 17.56 -4.82
CA PRO A 138 -27.47 18.39 -4.35
C PRO A 138 -28.50 17.49 -3.65
N VAL A 139 -28.85 17.85 -2.43
CA VAL A 139 -29.93 17.23 -1.66
C VAL A 139 -31.03 18.26 -1.47
N GLN A 140 -32.28 17.83 -1.38
CA GLN A 140 -33.46 18.70 -1.21
C GLN A 140 -34.39 18.12 -0.13
N GLY A 141 -35.28 18.94 0.41
CA GLY A 141 -36.22 18.53 1.46
C GLY A 141 -35.63 18.60 2.88
N SER A 142 -36.46 18.25 3.87
CA SER A 142 -36.15 18.26 5.30
C SER A 142 -36.42 16.88 5.92
N PHE A 143 -35.66 16.50 6.94
CA PHE A 143 -35.90 15.25 7.66
C PHE A 143 -37.27 15.27 8.38
N PRO A 144 -38.03 14.16 8.40
CA PRO A 144 -39.27 14.09 9.16
C PRO A 144 -39.01 14.15 10.68
N THR A 145 -39.93 14.75 11.44
CA THR A 145 -39.78 14.92 12.90
C THR A 145 -40.21 13.70 13.69
N LEU A 146 -39.52 13.45 14.81
CA LEU A 146 -39.86 12.40 15.80
C LEU A 146 -40.96 12.81 16.79
N GLU A 147 -41.70 13.89 16.51
CA GLU A 147 -42.81 14.33 17.36
C GLU A 147 -43.88 13.24 17.49
N GLY A 148 -44.29 12.97 18.73
CA GLY A 148 -45.31 11.98 19.09
C GLY A 148 -44.81 10.53 19.21
N VAL A 149 -43.51 10.26 18.98
CA VAL A 149 -42.94 8.91 19.05
C VAL A 149 -42.53 8.56 20.49
N SER A 150 -42.94 7.39 20.98
CA SER A 150 -42.44 6.79 22.23
C SER A 150 -41.87 5.41 21.93
N ILE A 151 -40.54 5.33 21.82
CA ILE A 151 -39.78 4.08 21.67
C ILE A 151 -38.66 4.10 22.70
N ASP A 152 -38.37 2.95 23.29
CA ASP A 152 -37.24 2.79 24.19
C ASP A 152 -35.93 2.65 23.40
N PHE A 153 -35.12 3.71 23.48
CA PHE A 153 -33.78 3.81 22.92
C PHE A 153 -32.69 3.70 24.00
N ALA A 154 -32.96 2.99 25.10
CA ALA A 154 -31.92 2.59 26.05
C ALA A 154 -30.81 1.78 25.37
N MET A 155 -29.58 1.93 25.87
CA MET A 155 -28.43 1.16 25.40
C MET A 155 -28.51 -0.29 25.87
N GLU A 156 -28.16 -1.21 24.99
CA GLU A 156 -28.08 -2.65 25.27
C GLU A 156 -26.60 -3.08 25.32
N ASP A 157 -26.13 -3.48 26.50
CA ASP A 157 -24.71 -3.84 26.73
C ASP A 157 -24.22 -4.98 25.83
N SER A 158 -25.12 -5.91 25.46
CA SER A 158 -24.84 -6.99 24.51
C SER A 158 -24.40 -6.49 23.14
N CYS A 159 -25.00 -5.40 22.66
CA CYS A 159 -24.64 -4.79 21.37
C CYS A 159 -23.28 -4.06 21.45
N VAL A 160 -22.96 -3.45 22.59
CA VAL A 160 -21.63 -2.86 22.84
C VAL A 160 -20.55 -3.94 22.90
N GLU A 161 -20.83 -5.08 23.54
CA GLU A 161 -19.89 -6.20 23.63
C GLU A 161 -19.68 -6.88 22.27
N GLN A 162 -20.74 -7.04 21.47
CA GLN A 162 -20.63 -7.51 20.09
C GLN A 162 -19.75 -6.57 19.23
N ASP A 163 -19.88 -5.25 19.40
CA ASP A 163 -19.05 -4.25 18.69
C ASP A 163 -17.57 -4.35 19.08
N ARG A 164 -17.26 -4.57 20.37
CA ARG A 164 -15.91 -4.89 20.86
C ARG A 164 -15.37 -6.17 20.24
N GLN A 165 -16.17 -7.23 20.22
CA GLN A 165 -15.80 -8.54 19.70
C GLN A 165 -15.47 -8.46 18.20
N ILE A 166 -16.31 -7.80 17.40
CA ILE A 166 -16.09 -7.58 15.96
C ILE A 166 -14.82 -6.75 15.73
N ASN A 167 -14.62 -5.64 16.46
CA ASN A 167 -13.40 -4.83 16.36
C ASN A 167 -12.13 -5.65 16.67
N LYS A 168 -12.18 -6.54 17.67
CA LYS A 168 -11.05 -7.41 18.03
C LYS A 168 -10.74 -8.47 16.99
N ILE A 169 -11.75 -9.20 16.51
CA ILE A 169 -11.55 -10.22 15.48
C ILE A 169 -11.12 -9.59 14.15
N LYS A 170 -11.65 -8.42 13.78
CA LYS A 170 -11.18 -7.65 12.62
C LYS A 170 -9.70 -7.26 12.80
N GLY A 171 -9.31 -6.82 14.00
CA GLY A 171 -7.91 -6.53 14.32
C GLY A 171 -7.01 -7.75 14.16
N LEU A 172 -7.45 -8.91 14.67
CA LEU A 172 -6.77 -10.19 14.56
C LEU A 172 -6.57 -10.64 13.10
N LEU A 173 -7.62 -10.59 12.27
CA LEU A 173 -7.58 -10.98 10.86
C LEU A 173 -6.58 -10.12 10.07
N TYR A 174 -6.67 -8.79 10.19
CA TYR A 174 -5.68 -7.88 9.61
C TYR A 174 -4.27 -8.18 10.13
N GLY A 175 -4.11 -8.40 11.44
CA GLY A 175 -2.84 -8.75 12.06
C GLY A 175 -2.21 -10.03 11.47
N TYR A 176 -3.00 -11.10 11.31
CA TYR A 176 -2.54 -12.37 10.73
C TYR A 176 -2.02 -12.19 9.30
N TYR A 177 -2.81 -11.54 8.44
CA TYR A 177 -2.45 -11.31 7.02
C TYR A 177 -1.30 -10.30 6.85
N ILE A 178 -1.22 -9.25 7.67
CA ILE A 178 -0.06 -8.35 7.68
C ILE A 178 1.18 -9.09 8.19
N GLY A 179 1.03 -9.99 9.16
CA GLY A 179 2.10 -10.88 9.63
C GLY A 179 2.65 -11.78 8.52
N ALA A 180 1.82 -12.29 7.63
CA ALA A 180 2.26 -13.00 6.42
C ALA A 180 3.05 -12.08 5.48
N CYS A 181 2.52 -10.88 5.16
CA CYS A 181 3.21 -9.90 4.33
C CYS A 181 4.59 -9.48 4.89
N LEU A 182 4.75 -9.48 6.22
CA LEU A 182 6.01 -9.17 6.90
C LEU A 182 6.96 -10.37 7.04
N SER A 183 6.44 -11.60 6.94
CA SER A 183 7.22 -12.84 7.14
C SER A 183 8.35 -12.95 6.11
N SER A 184 9.47 -13.53 6.51
CA SER A 184 10.75 -13.40 5.80
C SER A 184 11.59 -14.66 5.90
N SER A 185 12.54 -14.85 4.97
CA SER A 185 13.46 -15.97 5.07
C SER A 185 14.41 -15.83 6.28
N LYS A 186 14.87 -16.96 6.80
CA LYS A 186 15.89 -17.00 7.86
C LYS A 186 17.17 -16.28 7.45
N ASP A 187 17.56 -16.39 6.17
CA ASP A 187 18.75 -15.74 5.65
C ASP A 187 18.64 -14.22 5.64
N ASP A 188 17.49 -13.66 5.25
CA ASP A 188 17.25 -12.21 5.28
C ASP A 188 17.19 -11.68 6.72
N VAL A 189 16.56 -12.42 7.65
CA VAL A 189 16.54 -12.04 9.08
C VAL A 189 17.95 -12.07 9.68
N ASP A 190 18.75 -13.08 9.39
CA ASP A 190 20.16 -13.14 9.80
C ASP A 190 20.98 -11.98 9.20
N GLN A 191 20.85 -11.69 7.89
CA GLN A 191 21.51 -10.55 7.25
C GLN A 191 21.11 -9.22 7.90
N LEU A 192 19.81 -9.04 8.18
CA LEU A 192 19.28 -7.84 8.81
C LEU A 192 19.81 -7.66 10.23
N ASN A 193 19.93 -8.74 11.00
CA ASN A 193 20.51 -8.71 12.34
C ASN A 193 22.01 -8.37 12.31
N ILE A 194 22.78 -8.94 11.38
CA ILE A 194 24.20 -8.58 11.17
C ILE A 194 24.33 -7.08 10.88
N LEU A 195 23.50 -6.53 9.98
CA LEU A 195 23.50 -5.10 9.66
C LEU A 195 23.07 -4.21 10.84
N LYS A 196 22.05 -4.61 11.61
CA LYS A 196 21.65 -3.92 12.86
C LYS A 196 22.79 -3.91 13.88
N GLU A 197 23.53 -5.01 14.02
CA GLU A 197 24.65 -5.10 14.95
C GLU A 197 25.83 -4.21 14.52
N ILE A 198 26.19 -4.22 13.23
CA ILE A 198 27.16 -3.28 12.64
C ILE A 198 26.74 -1.84 12.90
N GLN A 199 25.46 -1.50 12.68
CA GLN A 199 24.92 -0.17 12.95
C GLN A 199 25.04 0.24 14.42
N ASN A 200 24.78 -0.67 15.36
CA ASN A 200 24.90 -0.42 16.79
C ASN A 200 26.36 -0.19 17.20
N ILE A 201 27.31 -0.98 16.68
CA ILE A 201 28.74 -0.77 16.94
C ILE A 201 29.19 0.57 16.34
N PHE A 202 28.80 0.89 15.10
CA PHE A 202 29.11 2.18 14.48
C PHE A 202 28.57 3.37 15.29
N ALA A 203 27.32 3.28 15.78
CA ALA A 203 26.75 4.31 16.64
C ALA A 203 27.55 4.47 17.94
N ALA A 204 27.90 3.36 18.61
CA ALA A 204 28.72 3.40 19.82
C ALA A 204 30.11 4.00 19.60
N VAL A 205 30.75 3.72 18.45
CA VAL A 205 32.05 4.33 18.09
C VAL A 205 31.92 5.82 17.80
N VAL A 206 30.90 6.26 17.05
CA VAL A 206 30.66 7.69 16.77
C VAL A 206 30.34 8.47 18.05
N SER A 207 29.70 7.84 19.04
CA SER A 207 29.44 8.43 20.36
C SER A 207 30.63 8.37 21.32
N SER A 208 31.74 7.69 20.97
CA SER A 208 32.95 7.65 21.79
C SER A 208 33.82 8.89 21.59
N VAL A 209 34.61 9.25 22.60
CA VAL A 209 35.51 10.42 22.54
C VAL A 209 36.59 10.26 21.46
N GLU A 210 37.15 9.05 21.35
CA GLU A 210 38.24 8.76 20.41
C GLU A 210 37.77 8.51 18.97
N LYS A 211 36.48 8.17 18.77
CA LYS A 211 35.90 7.77 17.47
C LYS A 211 36.62 6.61 16.78
N ILE A 212 37.35 5.81 17.58
CA ILE A 212 38.09 4.62 17.16
C ILE A 212 37.40 3.39 17.78
N PRO A 213 37.15 2.30 17.01
CA PRO A 213 36.65 1.07 17.59
C PRO A 213 37.70 0.45 18.53
N SER A 214 37.27 0.01 19.71
CA SER A 214 38.11 -0.80 20.59
C SER A 214 38.49 -2.13 19.93
N ASN A 215 39.54 -2.81 20.41
CA ASN A 215 39.96 -4.11 19.87
C ASN A 215 38.81 -5.13 19.78
N ILE A 216 37.96 -5.19 20.82
CA ILE A 216 36.78 -6.07 20.88
C ILE A 216 35.75 -5.67 19.82
N GLN A 217 35.51 -4.37 19.62
CA GLN A 217 34.60 -3.89 18.57
C GLN A 217 35.16 -4.16 17.17
N MET A 218 36.47 -4.02 16.97
CA MET A 218 37.13 -4.28 15.68
C MET A 218 37.06 -5.76 15.31
N GLU A 219 37.39 -6.67 16.24
CA GLU A 219 37.27 -8.12 16.06
C GLU A 219 35.82 -8.52 15.76
N ARG A 220 34.86 -7.93 16.49
CA ARG A 220 33.44 -8.19 16.25
C ARG A 220 32.96 -7.67 14.89
N LEU A 221 33.42 -6.51 14.45
CA LEU A 221 33.12 -5.98 13.11
C LEU A 221 33.75 -6.85 12.01
N GLU A 222 34.99 -7.30 12.17
CA GLU A 222 35.64 -8.23 11.22
C GLU A 222 34.84 -9.53 11.07
N HIS A 223 34.39 -10.10 12.18
CA HIS A 223 33.49 -11.25 12.19
C HIS A 223 32.19 -10.92 11.43
N LEU A 224 31.45 -9.89 11.84
CA LEU A 224 30.15 -9.51 11.23
C LEU A 224 30.26 -9.26 9.72
N PHE A 225 31.28 -8.52 9.27
CA PHE A 225 31.51 -8.27 7.84
C PHE A 225 31.91 -9.54 7.07
N THR A 226 32.69 -10.43 7.68
CA THR A 226 33.02 -11.73 7.07
C THR A 226 31.75 -12.56 6.83
N TYR A 227 30.81 -12.58 7.78
CA TYR A 227 29.53 -13.27 7.58
C TYR A 227 28.60 -12.54 6.61
N TYR A 228 28.59 -11.20 6.59
CA TYR A 228 27.81 -10.41 5.63
C TYR A 228 28.24 -10.70 4.18
N VAL A 229 29.54 -10.51 3.88
CA VAL A 229 30.10 -10.71 2.53
C VAL A 229 29.93 -12.17 2.06
N LYS A 230 30.06 -13.14 2.98
CA LYS A 230 29.78 -14.55 2.64
C LYS A 230 28.36 -14.79 2.13
N LYS A 231 27.36 -14.01 2.56
CA LYS A 231 25.97 -14.15 2.08
C LYS A 231 25.65 -13.28 0.83
N GLU A 232 26.64 -12.67 0.18
CA GLU A 232 26.43 -12.00 -1.12
C GLU A 232 26.25 -13.05 -2.25
N PRO A 233 25.31 -12.86 -3.20
CA PRO A 233 25.05 -13.84 -4.26
C PRO A 233 26.29 -14.20 -5.08
N LEU A 234 27.11 -13.20 -5.47
CA LEU A 234 28.36 -13.41 -6.20
C LEU A 234 29.37 -14.25 -5.40
N TYR A 235 29.44 -14.07 -4.07
CA TYR A 235 30.32 -14.87 -3.23
C TYR A 235 29.85 -16.33 -3.13
N GLN A 236 28.52 -16.55 -3.07
CA GLN A 236 27.92 -17.87 -3.04
C GLN A 236 28.08 -18.61 -4.39
N GLU A 237 27.85 -17.94 -5.53
CA GLU A 237 28.09 -18.51 -6.86
C GLU A 237 29.56 -18.92 -7.04
N LEU A 238 30.50 -18.04 -6.66
CA LEU A 238 31.94 -18.37 -6.65
C LEU A 238 32.27 -19.51 -5.68
N LEU A 239 31.55 -19.65 -4.57
CA LEU A 239 31.74 -20.74 -3.59
C LEU A 239 31.25 -22.09 -4.10
N VAL A 240 30.14 -22.13 -4.83
CA VAL A 240 29.64 -23.33 -5.48
C VAL A 240 30.63 -23.82 -6.54
N GLU A 241 31.13 -22.94 -7.40
CA GLU A 241 32.05 -23.31 -8.50
C GLU A 241 33.48 -23.64 -8.01
N ILE A 242 34.01 -22.92 -7.02
CA ILE A 242 35.42 -23.07 -6.58
C ILE A 242 35.56 -24.09 -5.43
N GLY A 243 34.49 -24.34 -4.67
CA GLY A 243 34.45 -25.32 -3.59
C GLY A 243 35.37 -25.07 -2.39
N SER A 244 36.02 -23.90 -2.30
CA SER A 244 36.96 -23.56 -1.23
C SER A 244 37.03 -22.05 -0.97
N VAL A 245 36.74 -21.66 0.27
CA VAL A 245 36.82 -20.27 0.78
C VAL A 245 38.21 -19.67 0.57
N GLU A 246 39.26 -20.45 0.77
CA GLU A 246 40.66 -20.01 0.62
C GLU A 246 41.00 -19.73 -0.84
N LYS A 247 40.59 -20.63 -1.75
CA LYS A 247 40.80 -20.46 -3.20
C LYS A 247 40.00 -19.27 -3.74
N ILE A 248 38.76 -19.06 -3.27
CA ILE A 248 37.95 -17.88 -3.63
C ILE A 248 38.67 -16.60 -3.23
N ASN A 249 39.10 -16.49 -1.97
CA ASN A 249 39.82 -15.32 -1.48
C ASN A 249 41.12 -15.08 -2.27
N HIS A 250 41.82 -16.14 -2.68
CA HIS A 250 42.99 -16.05 -3.56
C HIS A 250 42.65 -15.57 -4.99
N VAL A 251 41.60 -16.11 -5.62
CA VAL A 251 41.10 -15.67 -6.94
C VAL A 251 40.70 -14.19 -6.91
N LEU A 252 40.00 -13.76 -5.86
CA LEU A 252 39.56 -12.38 -5.68
C LEU A 252 40.76 -11.42 -5.53
N ALA A 253 41.80 -11.82 -4.79
CA ALA A 253 43.05 -11.07 -4.68
C ALA A 253 43.80 -10.96 -6.03
N ILE A 254 43.78 -12.02 -6.84
CA ILE A 254 44.32 -11.98 -8.22
C ILE A 254 43.53 -10.99 -9.07
N LEU A 255 42.20 -11.06 -9.09
CA LEU A 255 41.35 -10.18 -9.90
C LEU A 255 41.58 -8.69 -9.55
N GLN A 256 41.68 -8.36 -8.26
CA GLN A 256 42.03 -7.01 -7.79
C GLN A 256 43.41 -6.55 -8.29
N LYS A 257 44.41 -7.43 -8.28
CA LYS A 257 45.78 -7.13 -8.75
C LYS A 257 45.82 -6.74 -10.24
N TYR A 258 44.92 -7.27 -11.06
CA TYR A 258 44.82 -6.95 -12.50
C TYR A 258 43.84 -5.81 -12.80
N GLY A 259 43.44 -5.01 -11.80
CA GLY A 259 42.59 -3.84 -12.00
C GLY A 259 41.12 -4.16 -12.33
N ILE A 260 40.73 -5.43 -12.31
CA ILE A 260 39.34 -5.85 -12.41
C ILE A 260 38.68 -5.46 -11.08
N LYS A 261 37.88 -4.39 -11.12
CA LYS A 261 37.00 -4.02 -10.00
C LYS A 261 35.86 -5.03 -9.87
N VAL A 262 36.17 -6.22 -9.36
CA VAL A 262 35.23 -6.91 -8.49
C VAL A 262 34.97 -5.93 -7.34
N THR A 263 33.75 -5.41 -7.24
CA THR A 263 33.36 -4.51 -6.14
C THR A 263 33.18 -5.29 -4.85
N MET A 264 34.27 -5.94 -4.41
CA MET A 264 34.36 -6.51 -3.08
C MET A 264 34.33 -5.38 -2.06
N PHE A 265 33.53 -5.62 -1.05
CA PHE A 265 33.23 -4.69 0.00
C PHE A 265 34.42 -4.47 0.95
N ASP A 266 35.21 -3.40 0.72
CA ASP A 266 36.28 -2.97 1.64
C ASP A 266 35.69 -2.31 2.90
N TRP A 267 35.25 -3.16 3.83
CA TRP A 267 34.71 -2.76 5.12
C TRP A 267 35.70 -1.95 5.99
N ARG A 268 37.02 -2.16 5.82
CA ARG A 268 38.05 -1.41 6.54
C ARG A 268 38.07 0.05 6.11
N LYS A 269 37.77 0.36 4.85
CA LYS A 269 37.56 1.74 4.41
C LYS A 269 36.37 2.39 5.12
N ILE A 270 35.26 1.68 5.28
CA ILE A 270 34.06 2.20 5.94
C ILE A 270 34.32 2.46 7.43
N ILE A 271 35.12 1.64 8.10
CA ILE A 271 35.50 1.90 9.51
C ILE A 271 36.42 3.13 9.64
N ARG A 272 37.36 3.34 8.72
CA ARG A 272 38.19 4.57 8.72
C ARG A 272 37.32 5.84 8.62
N ASP A 273 36.22 5.78 7.88
CA ASP A 273 35.21 6.86 7.77
C ASP A 273 34.43 7.15 9.08
N LEU A 274 34.63 6.39 10.16
CA LEU A 274 34.14 6.73 11.50
C LEU A 274 35.04 7.75 12.23
N GLN A 275 36.33 7.83 11.85
CA GLN A 275 37.35 8.63 12.55
C GLN A 275 37.40 10.10 12.09
N TYR A 276 36.79 10.42 10.94
CA TYR A 276 36.81 11.77 10.39
C TYR A 276 35.62 12.60 10.89
N ASP A 277 35.90 13.71 11.55
CA ASP A 277 34.90 14.74 11.79
C ASP A 277 34.54 15.46 10.48
N SER A 278 33.24 15.52 10.20
CA SER A 278 32.67 16.30 9.12
C SER A 278 31.34 16.88 9.58
N ASP A 279 30.98 18.07 9.10
CA ASP A 279 29.67 18.71 9.39
C ASP A 279 28.46 17.96 8.78
N GLY A 280 28.67 16.76 8.22
CA GLY A 280 27.67 15.91 7.62
C GLY A 280 27.59 14.51 8.25
N PRO A 281 26.55 13.73 7.93
CA PRO A 281 26.38 12.38 8.47
C PRO A 281 27.50 11.45 7.98
N SER A 282 28.21 10.80 8.91
CA SER A 282 29.28 9.83 8.62
C SER A 282 28.87 8.84 7.52
N TYR A 283 29.76 8.65 6.55
CA TYR A 283 29.54 7.73 5.43
C TYR A 283 29.19 6.33 5.90
N ALA A 284 29.85 5.83 6.95
CA ALA A 284 29.60 4.52 7.54
C ALA A 284 28.17 4.35 8.06
N ILE A 285 27.66 5.37 8.77
CA ILE A 285 26.26 5.42 9.24
C ILE A 285 25.29 5.52 8.05
N SER A 286 25.64 6.28 7.01
CA SER A 286 24.83 6.42 5.80
C SER A 286 24.76 5.10 5.00
N TRP A 287 25.87 4.37 4.94
CA TRP A 287 26.02 3.11 4.23
C TRP A 287 25.19 2.01 4.91
N VAL A 288 25.36 1.79 6.22
CA VAL A 288 24.62 0.72 6.91
C VAL A 288 23.11 0.99 6.92
N LYS A 289 22.69 2.27 7.00
CA LYS A 289 21.27 2.67 6.82
C LYS A 289 20.77 2.40 5.39
N SER A 290 21.61 2.60 4.37
CA SER A 290 21.29 2.26 2.98
C SER A 290 21.10 0.75 2.81
N GLU A 291 22.00 -0.07 3.34
CA GLU A 291 21.91 -1.54 3.22
C GLU A 291 20.71 -2.12 3.95
N ILE A 292 20.42 -1.66 5.17
CA ILE A 292 19.18 -2.02 5.89
C ILE A 292 17.95 -1.62 5.05
N SER A 293 17.96 -0.44 4.41
CA SER A 293 16.86 0.00 3.54
C SER A 293 16.75 -0.81 2.24
N ASN A 294 17.86 -1.26 1.67
CA ASN A 294 17.90 -2.09 0.47
C ASN A 294 17.40 -3.51 0.77
N LEU A 295 17.88 -4.12 1.87
CA LEU A 295 17.44 -5.43 2.33
C LEU A 295 15.94 -5.44 2.67
N ARG A 296 15.44 -4.43 3.41
CA ARG A 296 14.00 -4.31 3.70
C ARG A 296 13.14 -4.20 2.42
N LYS A 297 13.62 -3.52 1.37
CA LYS A 297 12.91 -3.46 0.07
C LYS A 297 12.95 -4.80 -0.66
N LYS A 298 14.07 -5.52 -0.59
CA LYS A 298 14.18 -6.89 -1.12
C LYS A 298 13.16 -7.79 -0.41
N MET A 299 13.14 -7.81 0.92
CA MET A 299 12.16 -8.55 1.74
C MET A 299 10.70 -8.22 1.35
N ALA A 300 10.39 -6.94 1.18
CA ALA A 300 9.05 -6.50 0.77
C ALA A 300 8.65 -6.84 -0.68
N SER A 301 9.58 -7.29 -1.54
CA SER A 301 9.31 -7.62 -2.95
C SER A 301 8.85 -9.06 -3.22
N TYR A 302 8.98 -9.94 -2.23
CA TYR A 302 8.49 -11.33 -2.24
C TYR A 302 7.64 -11.62 -0.99
N ASN A 303 6.90 -10.62 -0.53
CA ASN A 303 5.99 -10.74 0.60
C ASN A 303 4.99 -11.89 0.39
N ILE A 304 4.68 -12.62 1.47
CA ILE A 304 3.74 -13.73 1.40
C ILE A 304 2.32 -13.15 1.34
N LEU A 305 1.68 -13.27 0.18
CA LEU A 305 0.27 -12.96 -0.02
C LEU A 305 -0.54 -14.26 0.13
N LEU A 306 -1.38 -14.33 1.16
CA LEU A 306 -2.19 -15.52 1.46
C LEU A 306 -3.44 -15.54 0.57
N SER A 307 -3.84 -16.72 0.09
CA SER A 307 -5.11 -16.86 -0.64
C SER A 307 -6.28 -16.97 0.35
N PRO A 308 -7.36 -16.17 0.18
CA PRO A 308 -8.59 -16.33 0.94
C PRO A 308 -9.17 -17.76 0.87
N ASP A 309 -9.06 -18.40 -0.29
CA ASP A 309 -9.60 -19.74 -0.54
C ASP A 309 -8.78 -20.86 0.13
N ALA A 310 -7.60 -20.54 0.69
CA ALA A 310 -6.80 -21.49 1.46
C ALA A 310 -7.35 -21.75 2.87
N GLU A 311 -8.35 -20.97 3.32
CA GLU A 311 -8.96 -21.06 4.64
C GLU A 311 -7.93 -21.11 5.78
N GLU A 312 -6.87 -20.28 5.69
CA GLU A 312 -5.74 -20.36 6.61
C GLU A 312 -6.14 -20.05 8.05
N ILE A 313 -7.10 -19.14 8.23
CA ILE A 313 -7.69 -18.74 9.49
C ILE A 313 -9.20 -18.52 9.29
N ILE A 314 -10.02 -19.20 10.11
CA ILE A 314 -11.48 -19.07 10.06
C ILE A 314 -11.99 -18.56 11.40
N THR A 315 -12.87 -17.56 11.32
CA THR A 315 -13.62 -17.01 12.43
C THR A 315 -15.12 -17.10 12.14
N SER A 316 -15.90 -17.30 13.19
CA SER A 316 -17.35 -17.50 13.15
C SER A 316 -17.96 -17.00 14.46
N ASN A 317 -19.02 -16.21 14.39
CA ASN A 317 -19.70 -15.64 15.57
C ASN A 317 -18.72 -14.95 16.55
N GLY A 318 -17.77 -14.18 16.00
CA GLY A 318 -16.77 -13.43 16.75
C GLY A 318 -15.74 -14.30 17.50
N LYS A 319 -15.55 -15.57 17.12
CA LYS A 319 -14.55 -16.49 17.69
C LYS A 319 -13.74 -17.16 16.59
N ILE A 320 -12.49 -17.52 16.87
CA ILE A 320 -11.70 -18.41 16.00
C ILE A 320 -12.23 -19.83 16.11
N SER A 321 -12.39 -20.49 14.96
CA SER A 321 -12.71 -21.92 14.86
C SER A 321 -11.55 -22.75 14.29
N LYS A 322 -10.71 -22.17 13.42
CA LYS A 322 -9.61 -22.86 12.73
C LYS A 322 -8.43 -21.93 12.50
N VAL A 323 -7.21 -22.45 12.65
CA VAL A 323 -5.99 -21.88 12.09
C VAL A 323 -5.09 -23.03 11.61
N SER A 324 -4.61 -22.94 10.37
CA SER A 324 -3.89 -24.03 9.69
C SER A 324 -2.36 -23.95 9.80
N SER A 325 -1.82 -22.76 10.09
CA SER A 325 -0.37 -22.53 10.21
C SER A 325 0.24 -23.15 11.49
N ILE A 326 -0.58 -23.51 12.48
CA ILE A 326 -0.14 -24.12 13.74
C ILE A 326 -0.23 -25.64 13.64
N VAL A 327 0.92 -26.27 13.35
CA VAL A 327 1.03 -27.74 13.17
C VAL A 327 0.95 -28.50 14.50
N ASN A 328 1.43 -27.92 15.60
CA ASN A 328 1.37 -28.57 16.92
C ASN A 328 -0.06 -28.48 17.50
N ASN A 329 -0.64 -29.63 17.82
CA ASN A 329 -2.04 -29.73 18.25
C ASN A 329 -2.30 -29.08 19.62
N GLU A 330 -1.43 -29.31 20.62
CA GLU A 330 -1.51 -28.64 21.92
C GLU A 330 -1.41 -27.12 21.77
N GLU A 331 -0.48 -26.60 20.97
CA GLU A 331 -0.34 -25.17 20.72
C GLU A 331 -1.52 -24.58 19.95
N ASN A 332 -2.13 -25.32 19.02
CA ASN A 332 -3.32 -24.87 18.30
C ASN A 332 -4.53 -24.76 19.26
N GLN A 333 -4.71 -25.74 20.15
CA GLN A 333 -5.70 -25.68 21.23
C GLN A 333 -5.47 -24.48 22.16
N LEU A 334 -4.21 -24.21 22.55
CA LEU A 334 -3.86 -23.02 23.33
C LEU A 334 -4.15 -21.72 22.59
N TYR A 335 -3.79 -21.61 21.31
CA TYR A 335 -4.06 -20.44 20.48
C TYR A 335 -5.55 -20.12 20.43
N ILE A 336 -6.39 -21.10 20.09
CA ILE A 336 -7.85 -20.95 20.04
C ILE A 336 -8.41 -20.56 21.43
N SER A 337 -7.95 -21.23 22.50
CA SER A 337 -8.39 -20.94 23.87
C SER A 337 -8.00 -19.54 24.34
N TRP A 338 -6.75 -19.12 24.09
CA TRP A 338 -6.26 -17.80 24.46
C TRP A 338 -6.95 -16.68 23.70
N VAL A 339 -7.12 -16.80 22.37
CA VAL A 339 -7.85 -15.79 21.60
C VAL A 339 -9.30 -15.67 22.09
N ASN A 340 -10.02 -16.78 22.15
CA ASN A 340 -11.47 -16.77 22.40
C ASN A 340 -11.85 -16.48 23.85
N ASN A 341 -10.99 -16.80 24.82
CA ASN A 341 -11.33 -16.76 26.25
C ASN A 341 -10.43 -15.81 27.08
N VAL A 342 -9.22 -15.48 26.62
CA VAL A 342 -8.27 -14.63 27.37
C VAL A 342 -8.14 -13.26 26.71
N LEU A 343 -7.58 -13.17 25.51
CA LEU A 343 -7.24 -11.92 24.82
C LEU A 343 -8.46 -11.04 24.51
N ILE A 344 -9.64 -11.65 24.39
CA ILE A 344 -10.92 -10.93 24.29
C ILE A 344 -11.17 -9.97 25.47
N ASN A 345 -10.58 -10.22 26.65
CA ASN A 345 -10.75 -9.39 27.84
C ASN A 345 -9.65 -8.31 28.05
N PHE A 346 -8.56 -8.33 27.28
CA PHE A 346 -7.43 -7.39 27.44
C PHE A 346 -7.44 -6.30 26.36
N ASN A 347 -7.23 -5.03 26.74
CA ASN A 347 -7.22 -3.89 25.82
C ASN A 347 -5.98 -3.01 26.04
N GLY A 348 -5.48 -2.40 24.96
CA GLY A 348 -4.48 -1.33 25.03
C GLY A 348 -3.04 -1.83 25.18
N LYS A 349 -2.21 -1.07 25.91
CA LYS A 349 -0.77 -1.33 26.01
C LYS A 349 -0.49 -2.62 26.77
N VAL A 350 0.22 -3.54 26.11
CA VAL A 350 0.54 -4.85 26.65
C VAL A 350 1.47 -4.74 27.86
N SER A 351 2.38 -3.76 27.87
CA SER A 351 3.27 -3.50 29.01
C SER A 351 2.53 -3.30 30.33
N SER A 352 1.44 -2.52 30.34
CA SER A 352 0.64 -2.25 31.55
C SER A 352 -0.09 -3.46 32.13
N ALA A 353 -0.42 -4.47 31.30
CA ALA A 353 -1.13 -5.67 31.73
C ALA A 353 -0.26 -6.94 31.64
N SER A 354 1.05 -6.82 31.37
CA SER A 354 1.94 -7.93 31.02
C SER A 354 1.98 -9.07 32.04
N ALA A 355 2.01 -8.75 33.34
CA ALA A 355 2.00 -9.73 34.42
C ALA A 355 0.64 -10.44 34.58
N GLU A 356 -0.46 -9.70 34.45
CA GLU A 356 -1.83 -10.25 34.51
C GLU A 356 -2.10 -11.14 33.31
N LEU A 357 -1.74 -10.69 32.11
CA LEU A 357 -1.87 -11.46 30.87
C LEU A 357 -1.04 -12.74 30.91
N ALA A 358 0.21 -12.68 31.38
CA ALA A 358 1.06 -13.87 31.55
C ALA A 358 0.46 -14.89 32.54
N ASP A 359 -0.17 -14.43 33.62
CA ASP A 359 -0.87 -15.29 34.57
C ASP A 359 -2.16 -15.87 33.95
N ALA A 360 -2.92 -15.07 33.20
CA ALA A 360 -4.18 -15.47 32.56
C ALA A 360 -3.99 -16.52 31.46
N ILE A 361 -3.02 -16.33 30.56
CA ILE A 361 -2.70 -17.37 29.54
C ILE A 361 -2.19 -18.65 30.19
N THR A 362 -1.46 -18.55 31.31
CA THR A 362 -0.96 -19.72 32.06
C THR A 362 -2.10 -20.49 32.71
N LYS A 363 -3.06 -19.78 33.34
CA LYS A 363 -4.27 -20.40 33.88
C LYS A 363 -5.08 -21.09 32.77
N SER A 364 -5.35 -20.39 31.69
CA SER A 364 -6.04 -20.95 30.52
C SER A 364 -5.30 -22.17 29.93
N ALA A 365 -3.97 -22.19 29.96
CA ALA A 365 -3.18 -23.36 29.52
C ALA A 365 -3.31 -24.57 30.47
N ILE A 366 -3.40 -24.35 31.79
CA ILE A 366 -3.72 -25.42 32.75
C ILE A 366 -5.10 -25.99 32.44
N ASP A 367 -6.11 -25.12 32.31
CA ASP A 367 -7.49 -25.51 32.06
C ASP A 367 -7.68 -26.23 30.70
N THR A 368 -6.91 -25.82 29.67
CA THR A 368 -6.99 -26.40 28.31
C THR A 368 -6.24 -27.73 28.19
N LEU A 369 -5.11 -27.91 28.87
CA LEU A 369 -4.26 -29.10 28.74
C LEU A 369 -4.56 -30.19 29.78
N GLY A 370 -5.19 -29.84 30.92
CA GLY A 370 -5.53 -30.79 31.98
C GLY A 370 -4.32 -31.60 32.44
N ASP A 371 -4.45 -32.92 32.46
CA ASP A 371 -3.40 -33.86 32.89
C ASP A 371 -2.09 -33.71 32.08
N LYS A 372 -2.15 -33.28 30.81
CA LYS A 372 -0.94 -33.04 29.99
C LYS A 372 -0.08 -31.90 30.52
N TRP A 373 -0.65 -30.97 31.31
CA TRP A 373 0.08 -29.80 31.83
C TRP A 373 1.31 -30.20 32.66
N ALA A 374 1.15 -31.16 33.57
CA ALA A 374 2.05 -31.36 34.70
C ALA A 374 3.52 -31.59 34.30
N ASN A 375 3.75 -32.34 33.22
CA ASN A 375 5.09 -32.71 32.73
C ASN A 375 5.42 -32.09 31.36
N SER A 376 4.69 -31.05 30.93
CA SER A 376 4.87 -30.42 29.61
C SER A 376 6.05 -29.43 29.55
N SER A 377 6.66 -29.28 28.37
CA SER A 377 7.56 -28.16 28.05
C SER A 377 6.84 -26.80 28.14
N ILE A 378 5.56 -26.77 27.75
CA ILE A 378 4.65 -25.61 27.85
C ILE A 378 4.63 -25.07 29.29
N ARG A 379 4.48 -25.96 30.30
CA ARG A 379 4.54 -25.58 31.72
C ARG A 379 5.84 -24.87 32.07
N THR A 380 6.99 -25.39 31.63
CA THR A 380 8.30 -24.79 31.89
C THR A 380 8.40 -23.41 31.23
N PHE A 381 8.01 -23.31 29.97
CA PHE A 381 8.04 -22.05 29.20
C PHE A 381 7.18 -20.96 29.84
N LEU A 382 5.91 -21.25 30.11
CA LEU A 382 4.97 -20.26 30.65
C LEU A 382 5.32 -19.84 32.09
N ASN A 383 5.83 -20.75 32.92
CA ASN A 383 6.32 -20.37 34.24
C ASN A 383 7.57 -19.48 34.18
N GLN A 384 8.47 -19.65 33.20
CA GLN A 384 9.56 -18.71 33.00
C GLN A 384 9.07 -17.37 32.42
N LEU A 385 8.10 -17.36 31.50
CA LEU A 385 7.49 -16.13 30.99
C LEU A 385 6.89 -15.28 32.11
N ARG A 386 6.14 -15.92 33.03
CA ARG A 386 5.59 -15.28 34.23
C ARG A 386 6.64 -14.67 35.16
N ARG A 387 7.84 -15.25 35.23
CA ARG A 387 8.97 -14.69 35.98
C ARG A 387 9.68 -13.58 35.22
N HIS A 388 9.78 -13.71 33.90
CA HIS A 388 10.42 -12.72 33.04
C HIS A 388 9.70 -11.37 33.06
N VAL A 389 8.37 -11.37 32.97
CA VAL A 389 7.56 -10.13 33.13
C VAL A 389 7.65 -9.51 34.52
N ARG A 390 8.27 -10.22 35.48
CA ARG A 390 8.55 -9.78 36.86
C ARG A 390 10.03 -9.47 37.10
N GLY A 391 10.86 -9.47 36.05
CA GLY A 391 12.26 -9.03 36.07
C GLY A 391 13.32 -10.14 35.94
N GLU A 392 12.95 -11.42 35.88
CA GLU A 392 13.93 -12.50 35.62
C GLU A 392 14.36 -12.56 34.14
N GLU A 393 15.50 -13.22 33.87
CA GLU A 393 15.96 -13.45 32.50
C GLU A 393 15.13 -14.53 31.79
N PHE A 394 14.83 -14.31 30.51
CA PHE A 394 14.12 -15.28 29.67
C PHE A 394 15.10 -16.09 28.82
N THR A 395 15.30 -17.35 29.21
CA THR A 395 16.29 -18.27 28.63
C THR A 395 15.67 -19.41 27.80
N GLN A 396 14.35 -19.41 27.60
CA GLN A 396 13.72 -20.34 26.65
C GLN A 396 14.20 -20.06 25.22
N PRO A 397 14.27 -21.10 24.37
CA PRO A 397 14.50 -20.92 22.94
C PRO A 397 13.36 -20.13 22.30
N TRP A 398 13.67 -19.47 21.18
CA TRP A 398 12.70 -18.75 20.36
C TRP A 398 12.52 -19.47 19.03
N ASP A 399 11.27 -19.63 18.62
CA ASP A 399 10.83 -20.26 17.38
C ASP A 399 9.62 -19.51 16.80
N ASN A 400 9.00 -20.03 15.74
CA ASN A 400 7.78 -19.47 15.15
C ASN A 400 6.49 -19.99 15.82
N GLY A 401 6.60 -20.68 16.95
CA GLY A 401 5.48 -21.30 17.66
C GLY A 401 4.59 -20.29 18.39
N VAL A 402 3.50 -20.81 18.95
CA VAL A 402 2.49 -20.04 19.69
C VAL A 402 3.08 -19.47 20.99
N LEU A 403 3.92 -20.26 21.66
CA LEU A 403 4.60 -19.86 22.90
C LEU A 403 5.55 -18.68 22.69
N SER A 404 6.43 -18.78 21.69
CA SER A 404 7.35 -17.70 21.29
C SER A 404 6.59 -16.45 20.84
N SER A 405 5.50 -16.64 20.08
CA SER A 405 4.65 -15.55 19.60
C SER A 405 3.98 -14.77 20.74
N ILE A 406 3.37 -15.44 21.72
CA ILE A 406 2.74 -14.73 22.85
C ILE A 406 3.78 -14.10 23.77
N ALA A 407 4.94 -14.75 23.96
CA ALA A 407 6.05 -14.17 24.74
C ALA A 407 6.58 -12.89 24.09
N ALA A 408 6.75 -12.87 22.76
CA ALA A 408 7.19 -11.67 22.03
C ALA A 408 6.19 -10.52 22.18
N VAL A 409 4.90 -10.80 22.06
CA VAL A 409 3.83 -9.80 22.25
C VAL A 409 3.78 -9.29 23.69
N ILE A 410 3.93 -10.15 24.69
CA ILE A 410 3.98 -9.74 26.10
C ILE A 410 5.22 -8.89 26.41
N SER A 411 6.38 -9.21 25.82
CA SER A 411 7.63 -8.45 26.03
C SER A 411 7.71 -7.13 25.25
N LYS A 412 7.13 -7.05 24.03
CA LYS A 412 7.33 -5.92 23.09
C LYS A 412 6.12 -5.55 22.21
N GLY A 413 4.92 -5.98 22.55
CA GLY A 413 3.69 -5.75 21.76
C GLY A 413 3.02 -4.37 21.90
N ASP A 414 3.67 -3.38 22.51
CA ASP A 414 3.12 -2.01 22.61
C ASP A 414 3.12 -1.27 21.27
N ASP A 415 4.06 -1.59 20.38
CA ASP A 415 4.10 -1.07 19.01
C ASP A 415 4.60 -2.16 18.03
N TRP A 416 4.11 -2.10 16.79
CA TRP A 416 4.35 -3.16 15.81
C TRP A 416 5.79 -3.19 15.27
N GLU A 417 6.50 -2.05 15.25
CA GLU A 417 7.88 -1.97 14.75
C GLU A 417 8.88 -2.54 15.77
N SER A 418 8.69 -2.24 17.07
CA SER A 418 9.43 -2.84 18.17
C SER A 418 9.16 -4.34 18.28
N LEU A 419 7.89 -4.76 18.15
CA LEU A 419 7.53 -6.17 18.11
C LEU A 419 8.23 -6.90 16.95
N LEU A 420 8.16 -6.36 15.73
CA LEU A 420 8.85 -6.91 14.56
C LEU A 420 10.37 -6.96 14.77
N SER A 421 10.97 -5.86 15.24
CA SER A 421 12.42 -5.78 15.43
C SER A 421 12.90 -6.73 16.54
N PHE A 422 12.09 -6.93 17.58
CA PHE A 422 12.35 -7.90 18.64
C PHE A 422 12.28 -9.33 18.12
N MET A 423 11.20 -9.72 17.44
CA MET A 423 11.05 -11.06 16.83
C MET A 423 12.20 -11.37 15.87
N GLN A 424 12.56 -10.41 15.01
CA GLN A 424 13.76 -10.49 14.16
C GLN A 424 15.04 -10.71 14.98
N SER A 425 15.25 -9.96 16.07
CA SER A 425 16.45 -10.13 16.93
C SER A 425 16.53 -11.51 17.58
N LYS A 426 15.39 -12.17 17.79
CA LYS A 426 15.24 -13.55 18.26
C LYS A 426 15.29 -14.60 17.14
N ARG A 427 15.52 -14.18 15.89
CA ARG A 427 15.57 -15.01 14.67
C ARG A 427 14.26 -15.74 14.34
N MET A 428 13.13 -15.20 14.81
CA MET A 428 11.81 -15.57 14.30
C MET A 428 11.67 -15.09 12.85
N THR A 429 10.87 -15.80 12.06
CA THR A 429 10.76 -15.63 10.59
C THR A 429 9.33 -15.57 10.10
N ASP A 430 8.40 -16.24 10.80
CA ASP A 430 6.96 -16.15 10.58
C ASP A 430 6.35 -15.31 11.69
N TYR A 431 5.58 -14.30 11.31
CA TYR A 431 4.99 -13.34 12.23
C TYR A 431 3.46 -13.39 12.26
N ARG A 432 2.82 -14.33 11.54
CA ARG A 432 1.35 -14.46 11.46
C ARG A 432 0.69 -14.58 12.83
N ILE A 433 1.18 -15.51 13.67
CA ILE A 433 0.62 -15.77 15.00
C ILE A 433 0.83 -14.57 15.93
N ALA A 434 2.05 -14.03 16.02
CA ALA A 434 2.35 -12.89 16.87
C ALA A 434 1.56 -11.62 16.48
N PHE A 435 1.42 -11.32 15.19
CA PHE A 435 0.61 -10.18 14.77
C PHE A 435 -0.89 -10.42 14.87
N SER A 436 -1.38 -11.67 14.81
CA SER A 436 -2.77 -11.97 15.15
C SER A 436 -3.09 -11.67 16.62
N PHE A 437 -2.19 -12.00 17.56
CA PHE A 437 -2.31 -11.62 18.97
C PHE A 437 -2.23 -10.10 19.19
N TYR A 438 -1.27 -9.43 18.55
CA TYR A 438 -1.18 -7.96 18.56
C TYR A 438 -2.47 -7.30 18.05
N GLY A 439 -3.03 -7.83 16.95
CA GLY A 439 -4.30 -7.42 16.38
C GLY A 439 -5.48 -7.61 17.33
N MET A 440 -5.52 -8.73 18.06
CA MET A 440 -6.55 -9.04 19.04
C MET A 440 -6.55 -8.10 20.25
N LEU A 441 -5.36 -7.77 20.76
CA LEU A 441 -5.17 -6.92 21.95
C LEU A 441 -5.44 -5.44 21.67
N ASN A 442 -5.14 -4.98 20.46
CA ASN A 442 -5.40 -3.60 20.04
C ASN A 442 -6.81 -3.41 19.47
N GLY A 443 -7.32 -4.39 18.71
CA GLY A 443 -8.50 -4.25 17.86
C GLY A 443 -8.26 -3.38 16.63
N PHE A 444 -9.04 -3.58 15.58
CA PHE A 444 -8.85 -2.95 14.27
C PHE A 444 -8.80 -1.43 14.33
N ALA A 445 -9.67 -0.80 15.14
CA ALA A 445 -9.76 0.64 15.30
C ALA A 445 -8.43 1.29 15.72
N ASN A 446 -7.66 0.61 16.58
CA ASN A 446 -6.43 1.13 17.17
C ASN A 446 -5.16 0.73 16.38
N LEU A 447 -5.28 -0.12 15.34
CA LEU A 447 -4.16 -0.38 14.43
C LEU A 447 -3.81 0.88 13.63
N THR A 448 -2.54 1.28 13.61
CA THR A 448 -2.11 2.47 12.86
C THR A 448 -2.17 2.25 11.36
N ARG A 449 -2.41 3.33 10.60
CA ARG A 449 -2.41 3.31 9.13
C ARG A 449 -1.14 2.70 8.59
N ASP A 450 0.03 3.10 9.09
CA ASP A 450 1.34 2.60 8.63
C ASP A 450 1.49 1.07 8.75
N PHE A 451 0.80 0.44 9.71
CA PHE A 451 0.71 -1.03 9.82
C PHE A 451 -0.29 -1.61 8.83
N THR A 452 -1.53 -1.09 8.78
CA THR A 452 -2.57 -1.61 7.86
C THR A 452 -2.23 -1.40 6.39
N ASP A 453 -1.48 -0.35 6.06
CA ASP A 453 -1.01 -0.01 4.72
C ASP A 453 -0.08 -1.07 4.13
N ILE A 454 0.53 -1.93 4.94
CA ILE A 454 1.31 -3.09 4.48
C ILE A 454 0.41 -4.05 3.67
N LEU A 455 -0.87 -4.16 4.05
CA LEU A 455 -1.88 -4.96 3.36
C LEU A 455 -2.71 -4.09 2.38
N LEU A 456 -3.16 -2.90 2.80
CA LEU A 456 -4.03 -2.04 2.00
C LEU A 456 -3.35 -1.40 0.78
N ASN A 457 -2.01 -1.37 0.73
CA ASN A 457 -1.26 -0.92 -0.45
C ASN A 457 -0.92 -2.01 -1.46
N GLN A 458 -1.35 -3.26 -1.25
CA GLN A 458 -1.22 -4.33 -2.24
C GLN A 458 -2.11 -4.10 -3.48
N LYS A 459 -2.07 -5.02 -4.45
CA LYS A 459 -2.87 -4.94 -5.69
C LYS A 459 -4.37 -4.86 -5.37
N SER A 460 -5.11 -3.97 -6.03
CA SER A 460 -6.52 -3.69 -5.71
C SER A 460 -7.43 -4.92 -5.77
N ILE A 461 -7.18 -5.87 -6.68
CA ILE A 461 -7.92 -7.14 -6.78
C ILE A 461 -7.75 -7.96 -5.50
N TYR A 462 -6.49 -8.22 -5.11
CA TYR A 462 -6.16 -8.95 -3.88
C TYR A 462 -6.76 -8.28 -2.63
N VAL A 463 -6.65 -6.95 -2.52
CA VAL A 463 -7.25 -6.20 -1.39
C VAL A 463 -8.78 -6.37 -1.35
N ALA A 464 -9.44 -6.43 -2.51
CA ALA A 464 -10.89 -6.66 -2.59
C ALA A 464 -11.30 -8.06 -2.14
N GLU A 465 -10.54 -9.09 -2.53
CA GLU A 465 -10.79 -10.49 -2.16
C GLU A 465 -10.64 -10.71 -0.65
N ILE A 466 -9.53 -10.20 -0.08
CA ILE A 466 -9.23 -10.25 1.36
C ILE A 466 -10.28 -9.48 2.17
N TYR A 467 -10.68 -8.29 1.70
CA TYR A 467 -11.74 -7.54 2.35
C TYR A 467 -13.05 -8.35 2.37
N ARG A 468 -13.44 -8.94 1.23
CA ARG A 468 -14.67 -9.73 1.12
C ARG A 468 -14.66 -10.94 2.06
N GLU A 469 -13.53 -11.62 2.17
CA GLU A 469 -13.33 -12.71 3.13
C GLU A 469 -13.54 -12.21 4.56
N PHE A 470 -12.85 -11.13 4.97
CA PHE A 470 -12.96 -10.59 6.32
C PHE A 470 -14.39 -10.15 6.65
N TYR A 471 -15.06 -9.44 5.72
CA TYR A 471 -16.45 -9.00 5.90
C TYR A 471 -17.40 -10.21 6.02
N GLY A 472 -17.18 -11.25 5.21
CA GLY A 472 -17.92 -12.51 5.28
C GLY A 472 -17.74 -13.24 6.62
N GLN A 473 -16.50 -13.35 7.11
CA GLN A 473 -16.22 -13.98 8.40
C GLN A 473 -16.77 -13.18 9.61
N LEU A 474 -16.70 -11.85 9.55
CA LEU A 474 -17.14 -10.96 10.64
C LEU A 474 -18.66 -10.81 10.74
N HIS A 475 -19.35 -10.81 9.61
CA HIS A 475 -20.78 -10.47 9.54
C HIS A 475 -21.67 -11.61 9.03
N GLY A 476 -21.10 -12.71 8.53
CA GLY A 476 -21.86 -13.81 7.93
C GLY A 476 -22.47 -13.51 6.55
N ILE A 477 -22.07 -12.40 5.91
CA ILE A 477 -22.65 -11.88 4.66
C ILE A 477 -21.60 -11.92 3.54
N THR A 478 -21.92 -12.61 2.45
CA THR A 478 -21.06 -12.62 1.25
C THR A 478 -21.37 -11.41 0.37
N ILE A 479 -20.36 -10.59 0.06
CA ILE A 479 -20.51 -9.45 -0.87
C ILE A 479 -20.52 -9.98 -2.32
N ASP A 480 -21.68 -9.92 -2.99
CA ASP A 480 -21.84 -10.27 -4.41
C ASP A 480 -21.55 -9.05 -5.31
N ILE A 481 -20.36 -9.05 -5.90
CA ILE A 481 -19.87 -7.97 -6.78
C ILE A 481 -20.70 -7.89 -8.09
N ASN A 482 -21.29 -9.00 -8.55
CA ASN A 482 -21.96 -9.06 -9.86
C ASN A 482 -23.40 -8.49 -9.83
N LYS A 483 -24.04 -8.40 -8.66
CA LYS A 483 -25.34 -7.70 -8.52
C LYS A 483 -25.22 -6.17 -8.56
N MET A 484 -24.03 -5.62 -8.31
CA MET A 484 -23.85 -4.20 -8.02
C MET A 484 -23.40 -3.34 -9.21
N SER A 485 -23.33 -3.91 -10.42
CA SER A 485 -22.92 -3.19 -11.65
C SER A 485 -24.03 -2.31 -12.27
N ASN A 486 -25.26 -2.34 -11.76
CA ASN A 486 -26.40 -1.61 -12.34
C ASN A 486 -26.56 -0.15 -11.84
N ILE A 487 -25.56 0.42 -11.16
CA ILE A 487 -25.57 1.84 -10.80
C ILE A 487 -25.06 2.66 -11.99
N GLU A 488 -25.98 3.07 -12.87
CA GLU A 488 -25.67 4.00 -13.96
C GLU A 488 -25.04 5.29 -13.42
N VAL A 489 -23.78 5.54 -13.80
CA VAL A 489 -23.19 6.87 -13.67
C VAL A 489 -23.81 7.76 -14.75
N PRO A 490 -24.43 8.91 -14.41
CA PRO A 490 -25.07 9.77 -15.42
C PRO A 490 -24.07 10.22 -16.49
N LYS A 491 -24.24 9.70 -17.72
CA LYS A 491 -23.47 10.13 -18.90
C LYS A 491 -23.94 11.52 -19.33
N VAL A 492 -23.44 12.56 -18.69
CA VAL A 492 -23.56 13.94 -19.19
C VAL A 492 -22.78 14.03 -20.51
N LYS A 493 -23.49 14.11 -21.64
CA LYS A 493 -22.91 14.23 -22.98
C LYS A 493 -22.09 15.52 -23.08
N HIS A 494 -20.78 15.39 -23.22
CA HIS A 494 -19.87 16.56 -23.22
C HIS A 494 -19.44 17.02 -24.63
N GLU A 495 -20.13 16.57 -25.69
CA GLU A 495 -19.68 16.75 -27.08
C GLU A 495 -20.42 17.84 -27.88
N GLU A 496 -21.57 18.35 -27.42
CA GLU A 496 -22.35 19.36 -28.19
C GLU A 496 -21.99 20.82 -27.87
N PHE A 497 -21.27 21.11 -26.78
CA PHE A 497 -21.08 22.49 -26.32
C PHE A 497 -19.91 23.26 -26.98
N ILE A 498 -19.04 22.59 -27.74
CA ILE A 498 -17.81 23.21 -28.30
C ILE A 498 -18.10 24.04 -29.57
N LYS A 499 -19.23 23.85 -30.25
CA LYS A 499 -19.42 24.30 -31.65
C LYS A 499 -20.19 25.61 -31.88
N LYS A 500 -20.63 26.35 -30.85
CA LYS A 500 -21.54 27.51 -31.04
C LYS A 500 -21.11 28.89 -30.50
N HIS A 501 -19.96 29.02 -29.85
CA HIS A 501 -19.51 30.31 -29.28
C HIS A 501 -18.08 30.73 -29.68
N HIS A 502 -17.77 30.59 -30.97
CA HIS A 502 -16.72 31.38 -31.62
C HIS A 502 -17.35 32.27 -32.69
N GLU A 503 -17.91 33.43 -32.27
CA GLU A 503 -17.92 34.68 -33.07
C GLU A 503 -18.52 35.87 -32.27
N LYS A 504 -17.94 37.07 -32.50
CA LYS A 504 -18.40 38.44 -32.13
C LYS A 504 -18.38 38.90 -30.65
N LEU A 505 -17.18 39.27 -30.21
CA LEU A 505 -16.75 40.62 -29.76
C LEU A 505 -17.76 41.61 -29.08
N VAL A 506 -17.34 42.07 -27.88
CA VAL A 506 -17.41 43.45 -27.32
C VAL A 506 -18.76 44.01 -26.85
N SER A 507 -18.96 44.10 -25.52
CA SER A 507 -18.97 45.37 -24.75
C SER A 507 -19.04 45.12 -23.22
N THR A 508 -18.68 46.15 -22.44
CA THR A 508 -18.40 46.18 -20.97
C THR A 508 -19.61 46.68 -20.14
N PRO A 509 -19.56 46.77 -18.78
CA PRO A 509 -19.05 45.84 -17.74
C PRO A 509 -19.97 45.76 -16.46
N LYS A 510 -19.49 45.04 -15.41
CA LYS A 510 -19.71 45.31 -13.95
C LYS A 510 -21.10 44.97 -13.33
N GLU A 511 -21.29 44.65 -12.04
CA GLU A 511 -20.47 44.35 -10.83
C GLU A 511 -21.11 43.12 -10.10
N TYR A 512 -20.56 42.38 -9.13
CA TYR A 512 -19.25 42.25 -8.43
C TYR A 512 -19.17 40.82 -7.81
N ASP A 513 -17.98 40.33 -7.41
CA ASP A 513 -17.80 39.14 -6.55
C ASP A 513 -16.44 39.23 -5.80
N GLY A 514 -16.38 38.77 -4.54
CA GLY A 514 -15.28 39.02 -3.60
C GLY A 514 -14.05 38.15 -3.80
N ASP A 515 -14.23 36.85 -4.06
CA ASP A 515 -13.13 35.87 -4.10
C ASP A 515 -12.25 36.02 -5.35
N ASN A 516 -12.78 36.64 -6.42
CA ASN A 516 -12.02 36.89 -7.65
C ASN A 516 -10.96 38.01 -7.46
N VAL A 517 -11.17 38.93 -6.52
CA VAL A 517 -10.29 40.10 -6.31
C VAL A 517 -8.91 39.68 -5.81
N LEU A 518 -8.83 38.78 -4.82
CA LEU A 518 -7.55 38.35 -4.25
C LEU A 518 -6.72 37.54 -5.26
N ARG A 519 -7.37 36.63 -5.99
CA ARG A 519 -6.72 35.87 -7.08
C ARG A 519 -6.23 36.80 -8.20
N GLU A 520 -7.03 37.78 -8.62
CA GLU A 520 -6.60 38.79 -9.59
C GLU A 520 -5.42 39.61 -9.08
N GLN A 521 -5.40 39.98 -7.80
CA GLN A 521 -4.31 40.75 -7.19
C GLN A 521 -3.01 39.94 -7.10
N GLN A 522 -3.08 38.68 -6.68
CA GLN A 522 -1.95 37.74 -6.70
C GLN A 522 -1.43 37.51 -8.13
N CYS A 523 -2.33 37.33 -9.11
CA CYS A 523 -1.95 37.23 -10.52
C CYS A 523 -1.26 38.50 -11.03
N LYS A 524 -1.77 39.69 -10.68
CA LYS A 524 -1.17 40.98 -11.04
C LYS A 524 0.23 41.12 -10.45
N GLU A 525 0.42 40.84 -9.16
CA GLU A 525 1.75 40.94 -8.53
C GLU A 525 2.76 39.97 -9.17
N ILE A 526 2.37 38.72 -9.43
CA ILE A 526 3.22 37.72 -10.11
C ILE A 526 3.60 38.20 -11.53
N TRP A 527 2.65 38.78 -12.28
CA TRP A 527 2.91 39.30 -13.62
C TRP A 527 3.75 40.59 -13.63
N GLU A 528 3.53 41.50 -12.68
CA GLU A 528 4.35 42.70 -12.52
C GLU A 528 5.79 42.34 -12.16
N PHE A 529 5.97 41.40 -11.22
CA PHE A 529 7.29 40.89 -10.87
C PHE A 529 7.96 40.17 -12.05
N PHE A 530 7.23 39.36 -12.82
CA PHE A 530 7.77 38.73 -14.03
C PHE A 530 8.27 39.76 -15.06
N ASN A 531 7.47 40.80 -15.33
CA ASN A 531 7.79 41.78 -16.36
C ASN A 531 8.95 42.72 -15.95
N ASN A 532 9.11 42.96 -14.64
CA ASN A 532 10.10 43.88 -14.10
C ASN A 532 11.37 43.20 -13.54
N SER A 533 11.38 41.88 -13.34
CA SER A 533 12.52 41.16 -12.77
C SER A 533 13.76 41.21 -13.68
N PRO A 534 14.93 41.63 -13.17
CA PRO A 534 16.19 41.64 -13.94
C PRO A 534 16.70 40.23 -14.27
N ALA A 535 16.11 39.18 -13.68
CA ALA A 535 16.43 37.79 -14.01
C ALA A 535 15.73 37.30 -15.31
N VAL A 536 14.71 38.02 -15.79
CA VAL A 536 13.93 37.69 -16.98
C VAL A 536 14.48 38.48 -18.20
N PRO A 537 14.65 37.85 -19.39
CA PRO A 537 15.09 38.58 -20.58
C PRO A 537 14.11 39.69 -20.97
N LYS A 538 14.62 40.88 -21.31
CA LYS A 538 13.76 42.04 -21.65
C LYS A 538 12.91 41.80 -22.90
N SER A 539 13.41 41.04 -23.88
CA SER A 539 12.72 40.67 -25.13
C SER A 539 13.25 39.34 -25.72
N GLY A 540 12.59 38.83 -26.77
CA GLY A 540 13.01 37.67 -27.55
C GLY A 540 12.31 36.35 -27.17
N ASN A 541 12.50 35.32 -28.01
CA ASN A 541 11.83 34.00 -27.91
C ASN A 541 11.90 33.37 -26.50
N LYS A 542 13.02 33.57 -25.78
CA LYS A 542 13.19 33.09 -24.40
C LYS A 542 12.26 33.78 -23.37
N LYS A 543 11.88 35.04 -23.59
CA LYS A 543 10.89 35.73 -22.76
C LYS A 543 9.49 35.20 -23.03
N GLU A 544 9.12 35.06 -24.31
CA GLU A 544 7.79 34.56 -24.68
C GLU A 544 7.56 33.13 -24.20
N LYS A 545 8.56 32.23 -24.27
CA LYS A 545 8.46 30.89 -23.65
C LYS A 545 8.23 30.94 -22.13
N LEU A 546 9.01 31.75 -21.40
CA LEU A 546 8.81 31.89 -19.94
C LEU A 546 7.42 32.47 -19.63
N LYS A 547 6.96 33.43 -20.41
CA LYS A 547 5.62 34.04 -20.29
C LYS A 547 4.51 33.02 -20.56
N GLU A 548 4.66 32.19 -21.59
CA GLU A 548 3.71 31.11 -21.92
C GLU A 548 3.64 30.08 -20.78
N GLY A 549 4.78 29.59 -20.30
CA GLY A 549 4.83 28.66 -19.15
C GLY A 549 4.24 29.25 -17.86
N LEU A 550 4.48 30.55 -17.59
CA LEU A 550 3.89 31.23 -16.44
C LEU A 550 2.37 31.38 -16.58
N HIS A 551 1.88 31.69 -17.77
CA HIS A 551 0.45 31.77 -18.06
C HIS A 551 -0.25 30.42 -17.91
N LEU A 552 0.37 29.34 -18.40
CA LEU A 552 -0.13 27.97 -18.24
C LEU A 552 -0.09 27.51 -16.77
N CYS A 553 0.92 27.91 -16.00
CA CYS A 553 1.00 27.66 -14.57
C CYS A 553 -0.14 28.35 -13.81
N LEU A 554 -0.34 29.66 -14.02
CA LEU A 554 -1.41 30.43 -13.36
C LEU A 554 -2.81 29.95 -13.77
N LYS A 555 -2.97 29.38 -14.97
CA LYS A 555 -4.21 28.72 -15.40
C LYS A 555 -4.57 27.44 -14.62
N ARG A 556 -3.63 26.81 -13.90
CA ARG A 556 -3.94 25.68 -13.01
C ARG A 556 -4.73 26.10 -11.77
N TYR A 557 -4.75 27.39 -11.43
CA TYR A 557 -5.36 27.93 -10.21
C TYR A 557 -6.73 28.55 -10.52
N ALA A 558 -7.81 27.91 -10.05
CA ALA A 558 -9.17 28.43 -10.18
C ALA A 558 -9.55 29.46 -9.09
N GLY A 559 -8.94 29.37 -7.90
CA GLY A 559 -9.14 30.27 -6.76
C GLY A 559 -7.84 30.91 -6.29
N GLU A 560 -7.73 31.22 -4.99
CA GLU A 560 -6.53 31.79 -4.37
C GLU A 560 -5.26 30.97 -4.68
N ILE A 561 -4.15 31.66 -4.92
CA ILE A 561 -2.86 31.06 -5.27
C ILE A 561 -2.02 30.85 -4.01
N CYS A 562 -1.93 29.60 -3.55
CA CYS A 562 -0.93 29.22 -2.55
C CYS A 562 0.49 29.40 -3.13
N LEU A 563 1.17 30.48 -2.75
CA LEU A 563 2.45 30.89 -3.34
C LEU A 563 3.55 29.82 -3.25
N SER A 564 3.58 29.01 -2.18
CA SER A 564 4.55 27.90 -2.09
C SER A 564 4.25 26.77 -3.08
N GLN A 565 2.98 26.44 -3.30
CA GLN A 565 2.58 25.46 -4.30
C GLN A 565 2.81 26.00 -5.72
N PHE A 566 2.51 27.28 -5.96
CA PHE A 566 2.80 27.94 -7.23
C PHE A 566 4.27 27.87 -7.62
N ILE A 567 5.20 28.14 -6.69
CA ILE A 567 6.65 28.01 -6.96
C ILE A 567 7.06 26.55 -7.21
N MET A 568 6.38 25.57 -6.60
CA MET A 568 6.59 24.15 -6.91
C MET A 568 6.08 23.79 -8.31
N ASP A 569 4.84 24.11 -8.64
CA ASP A 569 4.20 23.85 -9.94
C ASP A 569 4.90 24.55 -11.11
N LEU A 570 5.44 25.74 -10.87
CA LEU A 570 6.18 26.49 -11.89
C LEU A 570 7.40 25.69 -12.38
N ASN A 571 7.99 24.83 -11.54
CA ASN A 571 9.09 23.94 -11.96
C ASN A 571 8.66 22.80 -12.89
N ASP A 572 7.36 22.48 -13.01
CA ASP A 572 6.87 21.51 -14.00
C ASP A 572 6.96 22.05 -15.43
N PHE A 573 7.02 23.37 -15.60
CA PHE A 573 7.14 24.04 -16.89
C PHE A 573 8.61 24.23 -17.31
N ASP A 574 9.44 23.20 -17.13
CA ASP A 574 10.88 23.29 -17.37
C ASP A 574 11.25 23.43 -18.86
N GLU A 575 10.43 22.88 -19.75
CA GLU A 575 10.47 23.06 -21.21
C GLU A 575 10.25 24.52 -21.66
N TYR A 576 9.49 25.29 -20.88
CA TYR A 576 9.28 26.72 -21.04
C TYR A 576 10.39 27.57 -20.39
N GLY A 577 11.31 26.93 -19.66
CA GLY A 577 12.49 27.54 -19.06
C GLY A 577 12.45 27.68 -17.54
N TRP A 578 11.40 27.23 -16.86
CA TRP A 578 11.15 27.41 -15.42
C TRP A 578 11.86 26.41 -14.50
N LYS A 579 13.01 25.88 -14.92
CA LYS A 579 13.80 24.92 -14.13
C LYS A 579 14.42 25.55 -12.87
N LYS A 580 14.41 24.84 -11.74
CA LYS A 580 15.10 25.21 -10.47
C LYS A 580 16.56 25.68 -10.58
N SER A 581 17.29 25.27 -11.61
CA SER A 581 18.67 25.74 -11.88
C SER A 581 18.75 27.16 -12.44
N ASN A 582 17.66 27.69 -13.02
CA ASN A 582 17.66 28.88 -13.84
C ASN A 582 17.36 30.14 -13.02
N LYS A 583 17.98 31.27 -13.38
CA LYS A 583 17.80 32.57 -12.70
C LYS A 583 16.33 33.04 -12.60
N PRO A 584 15.46 32.92 -13.63
CA PRO A 584 14.05 33.33 -13.52
C PRO A 584 13.29 32.59 -12.42
N TRP A 585 13.43 31.26 -12.33
CA TRP A 585 12.74 30.46 -11.32
C TRP A 585 13.23 30.79 -9.91
N LYS A 586 14.55 30.96 -9.72
CA LYS A 586 15.11 31.38 -8.42
C LYS A 586 14.60 32.75 -7.99
N SER A 587 14.57 33.72 -8.91
CA SER A 587 14.04 35.06 -8.64
C SER A 587 12.56 35.04 -8.23
N MET A 588 11.74 34.17 -8.84
CA MET A 588 10.36 33.92 -8.41
C MET A 588 10.29 33.29 -7.02
N GLN A 589 11.09 32.26 -6.75
CA GLN A 589 11.14 31.59 -5.46
C GLN A 589 11.57 32.54 -4.33
N GLU A 590 12.63 33.33 -4.55
CA GLU A 590 13.14 34.31 -3.59
C GLU A 590 12.11 35.40 -3.25
N ARG A 591 11.23 35.77 -4.19
CA ARG A 591 10.16 36.76 -3.97
C ARG A 591 8.93 36.17 -3.28
N PHE A 592 8.43 35.02 -3.72
CA PHE A 592 7.10 34.51 -3.33
C PHE A 592 7.14 33.33 -2.35
N CYS A 593 8.30 32.70 -2.14
CA CYS A 593 8.51 31.65 -1.12
C CYS A 593 9.97 31.66 -0.65
N PRO A 594 10.43 32.70 0.09
CA PRO A 594 11.83 32.81 0.52
C PRO A 594 12.29 31.66 1.42
N ASP A 595 11.36 31.06 2.16
CA ASP A 595 11.49 29.91 3.07
C ASP A 595 11.42 28.53 2.37
N PHE A 596 11.51 28.49 1.04
CA PHE A 596 11.41 27.27 0.23
C PHE A 596 12.38 26.16 0.67
N LYS A 597 13.56 26.50 1.19
CA LYS A 597 14.54 25.50 1.67
C LYS A 597 14.10 24.81 2.96
N ASP A 598 13.35 25.49 3.81
CA ASP A 598 12.90 24.99 5.10
C ASP A 598 11.61 24.17 4.92
N LYS A 599 10.73 24.60 4.02
CA LYS A 599 9.54 23.85 3.58
C LYS A 599 9.84 22.62 2.70
N VAL A 600 10.97 22.59 1.99
CA VAL A 600 11.31 21.54 0.99
C VAL A 600 12.68 20.89 1.25
N GLY A 601 13.16 20.94 2.50
CA GLY A 601 14.51 20.52 2.88
C GLY A 601 14.80 19.01 2.76
N GLY A 602 15.92 18.67 2.11
CA GLY A 602 16.60 17.37 2.31
C GLY A 602 16.20 16.19 1.40
N LYS A 603 16.74 16.17 0.17
CA LYS A 603 16.80 15.04 -0.80
C LYS A 603 16.18 13.69 -0.36
N LYS A 604 14.96 13.39 -0.83
CA LYS A 604 14.52 12.01 -1.16
C LYS A 604 14.20 11.88 -2.65
N LYS A 605 14.34 10.67 -3.19
CA LYS A 605 14.29 10.36 -4.63
C LYS A 605 12.87 10.54 -5.21
N ASN A 606 12.83 10.89 -6.49
CA ASN A 606 11.68 10.96 -7.41
C ASN A 606 10.32 10.48 -6.85
N LYS A 607 9.39 11.41 -6.60
CA LYS A 607 7.97 11.09 -6.73
C LYS A 607 7.69 10.86 -8.22
N ILE A 608 7.47 9.59 -8.57
CA ILE A 608 6.69 9.24 -9.77
C ILE A 608 5.36 9.99 -9.65
N ILE A 609 4.90 10.61 -10.74
CA ILE A 609 3.49 11.00 -10.85
C ILE A 609 2.71 9.69 -10.79
N LYS A 610 2.11 9.40 -9.63
CA LYS A 610 1.07 8.37 -9.57
C LYS A 610 -0.03 8.86 -10.53
N SER A 611 -0.23 8.12 -11.61
CA SER A 611 -1.58 7.99 -12.16
C SER A 611 -2.54 7.67 -11.00
N PRO A 612 -3.81 8.09 -11.06
CA PRO A 612 -4.78 7.72 -10.03
C PRO A 612 -4.70 6.21 -9.81
N SER A 613 -4.32 5.80 -8.60
CA SER A 613 -4.17 4.38 -8.27
C SER A 613 -5.55 3.74 -8.41
N PRO A 614 -5.70 2.65 -9.19
CA PRO A 614 -7.00 2.13 -9.53
C PRO A 614 -7.81 1.85 -8.28
N SER A 615 -8.99 2.49 -8.22
CA SER A 615 -9.94 2.30 -7.13
C SER A 615 -10.40 0.85 -7.13
N LEU A 616 -10.95 0.40 -6.00
CA LEU A 616 -11.53 -0.94 -5.89
C LEU A 616 -12.68 -1.19 -6.90
N PHE A 617 -13.19 -0.10 -7.51
CA PHE A 617 -14.31 -0.05 -8.44
C PHE A 617 -13.92 0.15 -9.90
N ASP A 618 -12.65 0.41 -10.20
CA ASP A 618 -12.23 0.66 -11.59
C ASP A 618 -12.35 -0.61 -12.46
N ILE A 619 -12.39 -1.78 -11.80
CA ILE A 619 -12.71 -3.11 -12.36
C ILE A 619 -14.06 -3.11 -13.12
N ALA A 620 -15.02 -2.24 -12.76
CA ALA A 620 -16.30 -2.15 -13.46
C ALA A 620 -16.19 -1.49 -14.85
N LYS A 621 -15.17 -0.66 -15.12
CA LYS A 621 -15.03 0.07 -16.38
C LYS A 621 -14.31 -0.71 -17.50
N ASP A 622 -13.54 -1.72 -17.15
CA ASP A 622 -12.89 -2.59 -18.15
C ASP A 622 -13.82 -3.70 -18.68
N LYS A 623 -14.91 -4.03 -17.97
CA LYS A 623 -15.97 -4.90 -18.53
C LYS A 623 -16.79 -4.20 -19.63
N ASP A 624 -17.03 -2.89 -19.51
CA ASP A 624 -17.88 -2.12 -20.43
C ASP A 624 -17.17 -1.58 -21.68
N ARG A 625 -15.84 -1.77 -21.81
CA ARG A 625 -15.10 -1.41 -23.03
C ARG A 625 -14.98 -2.54 -24.05
N ASN A 626 -15.22 -3.79 -23.65
CA ASN A 626 -15.21 -4.96 -24.53
C ASN A 626 -16.62 -5.49 -24.84
N ALA A 627 -17.63 -4.62 -24.81
CA ALA A 627 -19.02 -4.96 -25.12
C ALA A 627 -19.42 -4.61 -26.58
N THR A 628 -18.71 -5.17 -27.56
CA THR A 628 -19.20 -5.26 -28.96
C THR A 628 -19.25 -6.71 -29.43
N SER A 629 -20.34 -7.38 -29.07
CA SER A 629 -20.95 -8.50 -29.81
C SER A 629 -20.02 -9.51 -30.49
N ALA A 630 -19.19 -10.21 -29.72
CA ALA A 630 -18.49 -11.42 -30.20
C ALA A 630 -18.31 -12.54 -29.14
N ASP A 631 -18.60 -12.30 -27.86
CA ASP A 631 -18.34 -13.27 -26.78
C ASP A 631 -19.61 -13.76 -26.07
N LYS A 632 -20.23 -14.80 -26.65
CA LYS A 632 -21.16 -15.68 -25.92
C LYS A 632 -20.84 -17.18 -26.01
N ASP A 633 -19.81 -17.57 -26.77
CA ASP A 633 -19.48 -18.98 -27.05
C ASP A 633 -18.02 -19.36 -26.67
N ILE A 634 -17.52 -18.85 -25.54
CA ILE A 634 -16.26 -19.35 -24.93
C ILE A 634 -16.48 -19.76 -23.47
N ILE A 635 -17.40 -20.71 -23.28
CA ILE A 635 -17.22 -21.77 -22.27
C ILE A 635 -16.71 -23.00 -23.04
N ALA A 636 -15.46 -23.39 -22.75
CA ALA A 636 -14.86 -24.70 -23.01
C ALA A 636 -15.48 -25.56 -24.15
N SER A 637 -15.20 -25.21 -25.41
CA SER A 637 -15.34 -26.15 -26.53
C SER A 637 -14.21 -27.20 -26.50
N ILE A 638 -14.37 -28.18 -25.62
CA ILE A 638 -13.56 -29.41 -25.59
C ILE A 638 -14.05 -30.31 -26.73
N GLU A 639 -13.37 -30.29 -27.87
CA GLU A 639 -13.54 -31.32 -28.89
C GLU A 639 -12.53 -32.47 -28.67
N ASN A 640 -13.06 -33.65 -28.37
CA ASN A 640 -12.27 -34.87 -28.29
C ASN A 640 -11.94 -35.37 -29.71
N SER A 641 -10.70 -35.17 -30.17
CA SER A 641 -10.17 -35.84 -31.36
C SER A 641 -9.61 -37.22 -30.98
N PRO A 642 -9.89 -38.30 -31.73
CA PRO A 642 -9.40 -39.64 -31.44
C PRO A 642 -7.96 -39.84 -31.93
N ASN A 643 -7.01 -39.04 -31.40
CA ASN A 643 -5.59 -39.37 -31.27
C ASN A 643 -4.90 -38.32 -30.38
N ASP A 644 -4.24 -38.82 -29.35
CA ASP A 644 -3.59 -38.17 -28.20
C ASP A 644 -2.94 -36.77 -28.45
N GLY A 645 -3.33 -35.76 -27.64
CA GLY A 645 -2.66 -34.44 -27.57
C GLY A 645 -3.57 -33.21 -27.55
N THR A 646 -3.76 -32.59 -26.39
CA THR A 646 -4.52 -31.32 -26.22
C THR A 646 -3.73 -30.10 -26.74
N VAL A 647 -4.20 -29.43 -27.79
CA VAL A 647 -3.55 -28.22 -28.34
C VAL A 647 -4.28 -26.95 -27.92
N ILE A 648 -3.68 -26.17 -27.01
CA ILE A 648 -4.20 -24.86 -26.60
C ILE A 648 -3.86 -23.82 -27.67
N LYS A 649 -4.86 -23.05 -28.13
CA LYS A 649 -4.64 -21.82 -28.90
C LYS A 649 -4.17 -20.71 -27.94
N ARG A 650 -2.94 -20.22 -28.13
CA ARG A 650 -2.29 -19.17 -27.33
C ARG A 650 -1.84 -18.04 -28.26
N THR A 651 -1.97 -16.79 -27.81
CA THR A 651 -1.42 -15.62 -28.50
C THR A 651 0.10 -15.53 -28.29
N ILE A 652 0.83 -14.85 -29.19
CA ILE A 652 2.30 -14.76 -29.12
C ILE A 652 2.83 -14.13 -27.82
N LEU A 653 2.04 -13.32 -27.12
CA LEU A 653 2.39 -12.71 -25.83
C LEU A 653 2.31 -13.69 -24.64
N HIS A 654 1.62 -14.83 -24.81
CA HIS A 654 1.36 -15.82 -23.77
C HIS A 654 1.78 -17.25 -24.21
N ASP A 655 2.58 -17.37 -25.27
CA ASP A 655 3.13 -18.65 -25.72
C ASP A 655 4.42 -18.99 -24.94
N GLU A 656 4.25 -19.64 -23.79
CA GLU A 656 5.35 -20.11 -22.93
C GLU A 656 6.27 -21.13 -23.64
N ASP A 657 5.78 -21.81 -24.68
CA ASP A 657 6.50 -22.82 -25.45
C ASP A 657 7.35 -22.21 -26.59
N LEU A 658 7.38 -20.88 -26.72
CA LEU A 658 8.03 -20.17 -27.82
C LEU A 658 9.55 -20.35 -27.85
N ASP A 659 10.19 -20.43 -26.68
CA ASP A 659 11.61 -20.80 -26.55
C ASP A 659 11.88 -22.23 -27.05
N ILE A 660 10.99 -23.16 -26.67
CA ILE A 660 11.08 -24.58 -27.04
C ILE A 660 10.84 -24.74 -28.55
N PHE A 661 9.99 -23.90 -29.14
CA PHE A 661 9.79 -23.84 -30.58
C PHE A 661 11.07 -23.39 -31.31
N ILE A 662 11.67 -22.27 -30.89
CA ILE A 662 12.90 -21.73 -31.50
C ILE A 662 14.08 -22.71 -31.36
N SER A 663 14.18 -23.42 -30.23
CA SER A 663 15.26 -24.39 -30.00
C SER A 663 15.20 -25.61 -30.93
N LYS A 664 14.00 -25.98 -31.41
CA LYS A 664 13.72 -27.08 -32.36
C LYS A 664 13.88 -26.71 -33.84
N LEU A 665 14.31 -25.49 -34.17
CA LEU A 665 14.53 -25.07 -35.56
C LEU A 665 15.95 -25.48 -36.01
N ASP A 666 16.07 -26.68 -36.58
CA ASP A 666 17.36 -27.33 -36.87
C ASP A 666 18.22 -26.64 -37.95
N TYR A 667 17.64 -25.70 -38.71
CA TYR A 667 18.38 -24.87 -39.66
C TYR A 667 19.10 -23.67 -39.00
N LEU A 668 18.95 -23.47 -37.69
CA LEU A 668 19.64 -22.43 -36.93
C LEU A 668 20.84 -23.01 -36.16
N SER A 669 21.95 -22.27 -36.16
CA SER A 669 23.06 -22.56 -35.23
C SER A 669 22.68 -22.27 -33.77
N ASP A 670 23.34 -22.91 -32.81
CA ASP A 670 23.11 -22.64 -31.37
C ASP A 670 23.37 -21.18 -30.97
N TYR A 671 24.21 -20.47 -31.72
CA TYR A 671 24.39 -19.03 -31.55
C TYR A 671 23.13 -18.27 -31.97
N GLN A 672 22.62 -18.52 -33.18
CA GLN A 672 21.40 -17.89 -33.69
C GLN A 672 20.17 -18.24 -32.84
N LYS A 673 19.98 -19.50 -32.43
CA LYS A 673 18.90 -19.94 -31.52
C LYS A 673 18.86 -19.09 -30.25
N ARG A 674 20.01 -18.91 -29.59
CA ARG A 674 20.13 -18.09 -28.36
C ARG A 674 19.86 -16.60 -28.60
N GLN A 675 20.41 -16.02 -29.66
CA GLN A 675 20.21 -14.59 -29.98
C GLN A 675 18.76 -14.27 -30.36
N ILE A 676 18.11 -15.14 -31.13
CA ILE A 676 16.72 -14.97 -31.57
C ILE A 676 15.76 -15.17 -30.40
N ALA A 677 15.93 -16.20 -29.56
CA ALA A 677 15.13 -16.38 -28.34
C ALA A 677 15.25 -15.18 -27.38
N PHE A 678 16.46 -14.63 -27.21
CA PHE A 678 16.67 -13.42 -26.42
C PHE A 678 15.91 -12.22 -27.01
N ALA A 679 16.01 -11.97 -28.33
CA ALA A 679 15.29 -10.89 -28.99
C ALA A 679 13.77 -11.03 -28.84
N VAL A 680 13.23 -12.25 -29.01
CA VAL A 680 11.81 -12.57 -28.87
C VAL A 680 11.29 -12.23 -27.47
N LYS A 681 11.95 -12.72 -26.41
CA LYS A 681 11.59 -12.36 -25.02
C LYS A 681 11.63 -10.85 -24.79
N ARG A 682 12.66 -10.17 -25.29
CA ARG A 682 12.83 -8.72 -25.11
C ARG A 682 11.76 -7.91 -25.84
N VAL A 683 11.24 -8.39 -26.97
CA VAL A 683 10.14 -7.74 -27.69
C VAL A 683 8.79 -8.04 -27.06
N ILE A 684 8.52 -9.28 -26.61
CA ILE A 684 7.31 -9.62 -25.85
C ILE A 684 7.18 -8.77 -24.57
N ILE A 685 8.27 -8.61 -23.80
CA ILE A 685 8.26 -7.73 -22.62
C ILE A 685 7.98 -6.26 -23.00
N GLN A 686 8.40 -5.79 -24.18
CA GLN A 686 8.14 -4.42 -24.64
C GLN A 686 6.68 -4.17 -25.06
N HIS A 687 5.97 -5.22 -25.52
CA HIS A 687 4.55 -5.19 -25.86
C HIS A 687 3.62 -5.69 -24.73
N SER A 688 4.18 -6.21 -23.64
CA SER A 688 3.41 -6.55 -22.44
C SER A 688 2.74 -5.30 -21.82
N HIS A 689 1.79 -5.51 -20.91
CA HIS A 689 0.96 -4.44 -20.33
C HIS A 689 1.76 -3.31 -19.65
N ASP A 690 2.95 -3.61 -19.10
CA ASP A 690 3.87 -2.64 -18.49
C ASP A 690 5.02 -2.20 -19.42
N GLY A 691 4.96 -2.62 -20.69
CA GLY A 691 5.95 -2.38 -21.72
C GLY A 691 5.88 -0.97 -22.33
N ARG A 692 6.95 -0.56 -23.02
CA ARG A 692 7.03 0.76 -23.67
C ARG A 692 6.17 0.89 -24.94
N GLN A 693 5.54 -0.20 -25.39
CA GLN A 693 4.70 -0.28 -26.59
C GLN A 693 3.37 -0.98 -26.27
N SER A 694 2.79 -0.71 -25.10
CA SER A 694 1.60 -1.35 -24.51
C SER A 694 0.25 -1.02 -25.18
N LEU A 695 0.24 -0.74 -26.49
CA LEU A 695 -0.98 -0.71 -27.30
C LEU A 695 -1.20 -2.11 -27.90
N GLU A 696 -2.46 -2.51 -28.04
CA GLU A 696 -2.80 -3.76 -28.73
C GLU A 696 -2.18 -3.77 -30.13
N THR A 697 -1.25 -4.70 -30.32
CA THR A 697 -0.46 -4.85 -31.54
C THR A 697 -0.70 -6.25 -32.08
N SER A 698 -0.89 -6.36 -33.39
CA SER A 698 -1.15 -7.67 -34.02
C SER A 698 0.05 -8.61 -33.84
N TYR A 699 -0.17 -9.92 -33.94
CA TYR A 699 0.96 -10.87 -33.94
C TYR A 699 1.95 -10.55 -35.08
N GLU A 700 1.46 -9.99 -36.18
CA GLU A 700 2.24 -9.53 -37.35
C GLU A 700 3.13 -8.33 -36.99
N ASP A 701 2.61 -7.34 -36.24
CA ASP A 701 3.39 -6.21 -35.72
C ASP A 701 4.48 -6.66 -34.75
N ILE A 702 4.15 -7.61 -33.86
CA ILE A 702 5.09 -8.16 -32.88
C ILE A 702 6.20 -8.93 -33.60
N ILE A 703 5.89 -9.77 -34.58
CA ILE A 703 6.88 -10.48 -35.41
C ILE A 703 7.72 -9.50 -36.25
N SER A 704 7.09 -8.44 -36.79
CA SER A 704 7.77 -7.36 -37.49
C SER A 704 8.73 -6.57 -36.60
N HIS A 705 8.41 -6.42 -35.30
CA HIS A 705 9.31 -5.84 -34.31
C HIS A 705 10.43 -6.81 -33.92
N ILE A 706 10.15 -8.10 -33.74
CA ILE A 706 11.17 -9.16 -33.52
C ILE A 706 12.22 -9.12 -34.64
N LYS A 707 11.80 -9.12 -35.90
CA LYS A 707 12.68 -9.01 -37.08
C LYS A 707 13.58 -7.77 -37.02
N ARG A 708 12.97 -6.61 -36.74
CA ARG A 708 13.69 -5.33 -36.62
C ARG A 708 14.67 -5.34 -35.44
N TYR A 709 14.31 -5.92 -34.29
CA TYR A 709 15.15 -5.97 -33.10
C TYR A 709 16.36 -6.91 -33.29
N CYS A 710 16.15 -8.10 -33.85
CA CYS A 710 17.22 -9.08 -34.12
C CYS A 710 18.37 -8.49 -34.94
N LEU A 711 18.03 -7.71 -35.98
CA LEU A 711 18.98 -7.18 -36.97
C LEU A 711 19.35 -5.69 -36.71
N ALA A 712 18.87 -5.09 -35.62
CA ALA A 712 19.09 -3.67 -35.33
C ALA A 712 20.56 -3.36 -34.99
N LYS A 713 21.02 -2.19 -35.43
CA LYS A 713 22.35 -1.63 -35.17
C LYS A 713 22.25 -0.42 -34.24
N SER A 714 23.05 -0.41 -33.17
CA SER A 714 23.09 0.68 -32.19
C SER A 714 23.64 1.96 -32.81
N LYS A 715 22.81 3.02 -32.84
CA LYS A 715 23.22 4.36 -33.31
C LYS A 715 24.30 5.03 -32.46
N LYS A 716 24.57 4.54 -31.24
CA LYS A 716 25.61 5.09 -30.34
C LYS A 716 26.95 4.34 -30.42
N THR A 717 26.93 3.04 -30.71
CA THR A 717 28.14 2.18 -30.62
C THR A 717 28.50 1.50 -31.94
N GLY A 718 27.65 1.58 -32.97
CA GLY A 718 27.88 0.93 -34.26
C GLY A 718 27.78 -0.60 -34.25
N THR A 719 27.48 -1.21 -33.10
CA THR A 719 27.37 -2.66 -32.91
C THR A 719 25.92 -3.15 -33.06
N TYR A 720 25.72 -4.40 -33.49
CA TYR A 720 24.41 -5.03 -33.58
C TYR A 720 23.89 -5.46 -32.19
N PHE A 721 22.57 -5.48 -32.01
CA PHE A 721 21.95 -5.84 -30.73
C PHE A 721 21.85 -7.35 -30.49
N CYS A 722 21.66 -8.16 -31.55
CA CYS A 722 21.55 -9.63 -31.43
C CYS A 722 22.30 -10.35 -32.55
N LEU A 723 21.90 -10.14 -33.82
CA LEU A 723 22.50 -10.75 -35.00
C LEU A 723 22.98 -9.70 -36.02
N ARG A 724 23.88 -10.12 -36.91
CA ARG A 724 24.51 -9.22 -37.89
C ARG A 724 23.59 -8.98 -39.08
N GLY A 725 22.94 -7.81 -39.11
CA GLY A 725 22.14 -7.34 -40.25
C GLY A 725 22.93 -7.09 -41.55
N ASP A 726 24.25 -7.26 -41.54
CA ASP A 726 25.15 -7.25 -42.70
C ASP A 726 25.63 -8.65 -43.12
N ASN A 727 25.20 -9.72 -42.44
CA ASN A 727 25.45 -11.11 -42.81
C ASN A 727 24.21 -11.71 -43.46
N LEU A 728 24.35 -12.24 -44.69
CA LEU A 728 23.22 -12.81 -45.44
C LEU A 728 22.62 -14.02 -44.71
N GLU A 729 23.45 -14.88 -44.11
CA GLU A 729 22.99 -16.07 -43.38
C GLU A 729 22.14 -15.72 -42.15
N ASP A 730 22.51 -14.67 -41.41
CA ASP A 730 21.74 -14.20 -40.25
C ASP A 730 20.43 -13.51 -40.67
N VAL A 731 20.43 -12.79 -41.79
CA VAL A 731 19.23 -12.15 -42.34
C VAL A 731 18.23 -13.21 -42.84
N GLU A 732 18.70 -14.23 -43.57
CA GLU A 732 17.88 -15.36 -44.01
C GLU A 732 17.35 -16.18 -42.83
N ALA A 733 18.20 -16.46 -41.82
CA ALA A 733 17.79 -17.14 -40.60
C ALA A 733 16.65 -16.41 -39.87
N VAL A 734 16.78 -15.09 -39.65
CA VAL A 734 15.73 -14.28 -39.00
C VAL A 734 14.46 -14.21 -39.85
N ASN A 735 14.58 -14.04 -41.17
CA ASN A 735 13.42 -14.04 -42.08
C ASN A 735 12.63 -15.35 -41.99
N LYS A 736 13.32 -16.48 -42.07
CA LYS A 736 12.71 -17.82 -42.01
C LYS A 736 12.06 -18.11 -40.66
N VAL A 737 12.68 -17.68 -39.54
CA VAL A 737 12.03 -17.74 -38.22
C VAL A 737 10.76 -16.88 -38.18
N CYS A 738 10.79 -15.67 -38.72
CA CYS A 738 9.59 -14.83 -38.78
C CYS A 738 8.47 -15.46 -39.62
N GLU A 739 8.79 -16.13 -40.73
CA GLU A 739 7.80 -16.89 -41.52
C GLU A 739 7.20 -18.08 -40.74
N GLU A 740 8.03 -18.85 -40.02
CA GLU A 740 7.55 -19.95 -39.17
C GLU A 740 6.71 -19.44 -37.99
N LEU A 741 7.04 -18.28 -37.42
CA LEU A 741 6.20 -17.61 -36.43
C LEU A 741 4.87 -17.11 -37.01
N MET A 742 4.88 -16.52 -38.22
CA MET A 742 3.64 -16.12 -38.90
C MET A 742 2.76 -17.35 -39.12
N LYS A 743 3.30 -18.47 -39.62
CA LYS A 743 2.56 -19.75 -39.77
C LYS A 743 2.01 -20.28 -38.44
N ARG A 744 2.78 -20.17 -37.34
CA ARG A 744 2.38 -20.64 -36.00
C ARG A 744 1.14 -19.91 -35.44
N TYR A 745 0.92 -18.65 -35.83
CA TYR A 745 -0.15 -17.81 -35.29
C TYR A 745 -1.23 -17.39 -36.31
N ALA A 746 -1.00 -17.50 -37.62
CA ALA A 746 -1.96 -17.08 -38.66
C ALA A 746 -3.32 -17.81 -38.66
N ASN A 747 -3.44 -18.93 -37.94
CA ASN A 747 -4.68 -19.72 -37.80
C ASN A 747 -5.11 -19.92 -36.33
N LYS A 748 -4.53 -19.18 -35.37
CA LYS A 748 -4.80 -19.34 -33.93
C LYS A 748 -5.80 -18.31 -33.40
#